data_AF-A0A2G4EYB4-F1
#
_entry.id   AF-A0A2G4EYB4-F1
#
_cell.length_a   1.000
_cell.length_b   1.000
_cell.length_c   1.000
_cell.angle_alpha   90.00
_cell.angle_beta   90.00
_cell.angle_gamma   90.00
#
_symmetry.space_group_name_H-M   'P 1'
#
loop_
_entity.id
_entity.type
_entity.pdbx_description
1 polymer ?
#
loop_
_entity_poly.entity_id
_entity_poly.type
_entity_poly.pdbx_seq_one_letter_code
_entity_poly.pdbx_strand_id
1 'polypeptide(L)'
;MNSPANPKLKILIVDDEPDNLDLLYRTFYREYKVLRAESGPAALEILAREGEVAVIISDQRMPKMSGTEFLRLTAAQYPDVIRIILTGYTDVEDLVEAINAGKVFKYVTKPWDAEELRALVSQAVDTHNLLKARTNELRRALQQESLLYAVTNTIRSALNYQQMLQRIVETVGQMFEVGCCLLRPFQDGRVADEWFVYELLKTQELSSSDATVMPLDADPAGLSADLLPLLVWETREVEVIQDAQTDDRILHEANDQRRLAYQAANIRSSLIVPLFYQTELMAVLALHSFEQPRQWEEHEINLVTTVADQAALALSQARAYEQVRALAKREALVNTITTAIRSSLDPQNIFAAITEQLGQALQADGCVLSLWTEDDEYVQCVGLYDSEREFVAVEEDFSSPNVLANPDSVTKFDRPWASPNASLPQSLVPIRGNPVLQIIMMSKEPVAISDLNERPDMNVTELQLRSAARALLVVPLLSDGKIIGSISLRQNSHTRRWLASDIDLAQIVAAQAALAVQQSRLYQTTRQQAERLLEADRLKTEFFQNISHEFRTPLTLTIGPLESVCSRKEDLPYEQAAIALRNSRRLLRLVNQLLDLQRLDARRMQPSFRPCDLVGFCYSTAESFRPYCDKKHLNLITELQECPLLYLDIERFDKVIYNLLSNAVKFTPEGGNITLKIEQAGSHCLLQIKDTGIGIRTEQIPYLFERFRQAEGSANRSYEGSGLGLALVKELVELHGGQISVESVYGEGSTFTVWLHLGSTHLPPEQVLEIPTEFNSSKAVVELADVEGDLSDAEIGSESFEAIEPVNSETAVGTVLVVDDNPDLRFYVSGILRDSGFTVLLARNGEEGFAVAKNRLPDLIVTDLMMPLVSGLDLIRMLREDQELKGTPVILLTAKADEDTRIEGVERGADAYLSKPFNDRELLAEVRNLVALKENERRVQQLNNYLTESVLRRFLPPAMVKAAAAGELALDLRPEPRLITILFSDIVGFTQMANTLRSRRVAELLNEYLAAMTKAIFDSGGTVDKFVGDAVMALFGAPEELSPNEQVRRAVAAAKQMLLALKELNQSWIKQGIVGENGVAPVRFRCGIHQGTAVVGMFGGVERSDYTAIGPSVNIAARLQEATEPNTVLISAAVADYVEEDRIIKYKSLQFKGIDETVLTFLLNCD
;
A
#
# COMPACT_ATOMS: atom_id res chain seq x y z
N MET A 1 -39.40 -84.71 -33.42
CA MET A 1 -38.02 -85.09 -33.83
C MET A 1 -37.17 -85.04 -32.58
N ASN A 2 -36.46 -86.12 -32.29
CA ASN A 2 -35.73 -86.38 -31.05
C ASN A 2 -34.90 -85.17 -30.59
N SER A 3 -35.19 -84.62 -29.41
CA SER A 3 -34.23 -83.79 -28.70
C SER A 3 -32.92 -84.58 -28.59
N PRO A 4 -31.76 -84.01 -28.95
CA PRO A 4 -30.49 -84.67 -28.72
C PRO A 4 -30.43 -85.00 -27.23
N ALA A 5 -30.20 -86.27 -26.90
CA ALA A 5 -30.10 -86.72 -25.52
C ALA A 5 -29.06 -85.85 -24.80
N ASN A 6 -29.52 -84.98 -23.90
CA ASN A 6 -28.65 -84.07 -23.17
C ASN A 6 -27.55 -84.93 -22.50
N PRO A 7 -26.26 -84.66 -22.73
CA PRO A 7 -25.20 -85.52 -22.22
C PRO A 7 -25.36 -85.66 -20.71
N LYS A 8 -25.50 -86.91 -20.23
CA LYS A 8 -25.65 -87.18 -18.80
C LYS A 8 -24.50 -86.53 -18.04
N LEU A 9 -24.82 -85.72 -17.03
CA LEU A 9 -23.84 -85.09 -16.17
C LEU A 9 -22.97 -86.17 -15.50
N LYS A 10 -21.67 -85.88 -15.39
CA LYS A 10 -20.69 -86.82 -14.82
C LYS A 10 -20.69 -86.69 -13.29
N ILE A 11 -20.77 -87.81 -12.59
CA ILE A 11 -20.61 -87.89 -11.14
C ILE A 11 -19.48 -88.87 -10.84
N LEU A 12 -18.58 -88.52 -9.93
CA LEU A 12 -17.48 -89.37 -9.51
C LEU A 12 -17.77 -89.97 -8.14
N ILE A 13 -17.66 -91.29 -8.03
CA ILE A 13 -17.87 -92.03 -6.79
C ILE A 13 -16.54 -92.69 -6.40
N VAL A 14 -16.12 -92.46 -5.17
CA VAL A 14 -14.85 -92.93 -4.61
C VAL A 14 -15.13 -93.66 -3.30
N ASP A 15 -14.90 -94.96 -3.26
CA ASP A 15 -15.07 -95.80 -2.06
C ASP A 15 -14.13 -96.99 -2.23
N ASP A 16 -13.44 -97.40 -1.16
CA ASP A 16 -12.47 -98.50 -1.20
C ASP A 16 -13.13 -99.88 -1.06
N GLU A 17 -14.38 -99.93 -0.60
CA GLU A 17 -15.17 -101.15 -0.56
C GLU A 17 -15.92 -101.36 -1.89
N PRO A 18 -15.65 -102.45 -2.63
CA PRO A 18 -16.25 -102.69 -3.95
C PRO A 18 -17.77 -102.87 -3.88
N ASP A 19 -18.29 -103.39 -2.77
CA ASP A 19 -19.73 -103.57 -2.56
C ASP A 19 -20.46 -102.22 -2.43
N ASN A 20 -19.85 -101.23 -1.76
CA ASN A 20 -20.38 -99.88 -1.66
C ASN A 20 -20.35 -99.16 -3.01
N LEU A 21 -19.25 -99.31 -3.77
CA LEU A 21 -19.15 -98.77 -5.13
C LEU A 21 -20.24 -99.34 -6.05
N ASP A 22 -20.51 -100.64 -6.00
CA ASP A 22 -21.56 -101.24 -6.83
C ASP A 22 -22.97 -100.81 -6.41
N LEU A 23 -23.21 -100.67 -5.10
CA LEU A 23 -24.48 -100.16 -4.57
C LEU A 23 -24.75 -98.71 -5.01
N LEU A 24 -23.75 -97.83 -4.86
CA LEU A 24 -23.85 -96.42 -5.28
C LEU A 24 -23.96 -96.30 -6.81
N TYR A 25 -23.22 -97.12 -7.56
CA TYR A 25 -23.35 -97.19 -9.01
C TYR A 25 -24.78 -97.57 -9.43
N ARG A 26 -25.35 -98.63 -8.85
CA ARG A 26 -26.73 -99.07 -9.13
C ARG A 26 -27.76 -98.00 -8.76
N THR A 27 -27.47 -97.18 -7.76
CA THR A 27 -28.35 -96.09 -7.34
C THR A 27 -28.39 -94.95 -8.38
N PHE A 28 -27.27 -94.63 -9.03
CA PHE A 28 -27.14 -93.42 -9.87
C PHE A 28 -26.98 -93.65 -11.38
N TYR A 29 -26.64 -94.86 -11.86
CA TYR A 29 -26.29 -95.11 -13.26
C TYR A 29 -27.41 -94.79 -14.27
N ARG A 30 -28.68 -94.80 -13.83
CA ARG A 30 -29.83 -94.48 -14.68
C ARG A 30 -29.87 -93.00 -15.04
N GLU A 31 -29.54 -92.13 -14.10
CA GLU A 31 -29.69 -90.67 -14.24
C GLU A 31 -28.38 -89.97 -14.63
N TYR A 32 -27.22 -90.49 -14.18
CA TYR A 32 -25.92 -89.83 -14.34
C TYR A 32 -24.88 -90.71 -15.03
N LYS A 33 -23.84 -90.10 -15.60
CA LYS A 33 -22.64 -90.82 -16.04
C LYS A 33 -21.73 -91.03 -14.82
N VAL A 34 -21.85 -92.20 -14.20
CA VAL A 34 -21.11 -92.53 -12.97
C VAL A 34 -19.69 -93.00 -13.30
N LEU A 35 -18.70 -92.22 -12.84
CA LEU A 35 -17.28 -92.58 -12.81
C LEU A 35 -16.98 -93.23 -11.45
N ARG A 36 -16.18 -94.30 -11.43
CA ARG A 36 -15.88 -95.07 -10.22
C ARG A 36 -14.37 -95.09 -9.96
N ALA A 37 -13.98 -94.93 -8.71
CA ALA A 37 -12.60 -95.03 -8.27
C ALA A 37 -12.52 -95.78 -6.94
N GLU A 38 -11.54 -96.67 -6.80
CA GLU A 38 -11.33 -97.47 -5.58
C GLU A 38 -10.40 -96.80 -4.55
N SER A 39 -9.83 -95.63 -4.89
CA SER A 39 -8.98 -94.85 -3.99
C SER A 39 -8.86 -93.39 -4.43
N GLY A 40 -8.48 -92.50 -3.51
CA GLY A 40 -8.26 -91.08 -3.78
C GLY A 40 -7.28 -90.77 -4.93
N PRO A 41 -6.10 -91.41 -5.02
CA PRO A 41 -5.17 -91.19 -6.13
C PRO A 41 -5.73 -91.59 -7.49
N ALA A 42 -6.44 -92.73 -7.56
CA ALA A 42 -7.11 -93.17 -8.79
C ALA A 42 -8.23 -92.19 -9.22
N ALA A 43 -8.92 -91.59 -8.25
CA ALA A 43 -9.93 -90.57 -8.50
C ALA A 43 -9.34 -89.28 -9.10
N LEU A 44 -8.15 -88.85 -8.64
CA LEU A 44 -7.45 -87.69 -9.21
C LEU A 44 -7.00 -87.93 -10.66
N GLU A 45 -6.49 -89.12 -10.99
CA GLU A 45 -6.14 -89.48 -12.37
C GLU A 45 -7.37 -89.47 -13.28
N ILE A 46 -8.52 -89.96 -12.79
CA ILE A 46 -9.79 -89.92 -13.53
C ILE A 46 -10.25 -88.47 -13.76
N LEU A 47 -10.14 -87.58 -12.77
CA LEU A 47 -10.46 -86.16 -12.93
C LEU A 47 -9.55 -85.48 -13.96
N ALA A 48 -8.25 -85.76 -13.92
CA ALA A 48 -7.29 -85.22 -14.89
C ALA A 48 -7.56 -85.70 -16.33
N ARG A 49 -8.08 -86.92 -16.51
CA ARG A 49 -8.36 -87.51 -17.84
C ARG A 49 -9.74 -87.15 -18.39
N GLU A 50 -10.78 -87.21 -17.56
CA GLU A 50 -12.19 -87.03 -17.98
C GLU A 50 -12.66 -85.57 -17.90
N GLY A 51 -11.90 -84.69 -17.22
CA GLY A 51 -12.21 -83.27 -17.07
C GLY A 51 -13.41 -83.01 -16.15
N GLU A 52 -14.36 -82.22 -16.63
CA GLU A 52 -15.47 -81.67 -15.84
C GLU A 52 -16.41 -82.72 -15.22
N VAL A 53 -16.59 -82.65 -13.89
CA VAL A 53 -17.47 -83.51 -13.08
C VAL A 53 -18.39 -82.64 -12.22
N ALA A 54 -19.69 -82.93 -12.18
CA ALA A 54 -20.65 -82.09 -11.45
C ALA A 54 -20.65 -82.36 -9.93
N VAL A 55 -20.57 -83.64 -9.54
CA VAL A 55 -20.61 -84.07 -8.13
C VAL A 55 -19.56 -85.13 -7.86
N ILE A 56 -18.88 -85.02 -6.71
CA ILE A 56 -17.96 -86.04 -6.18
C ILE A 56 -18.56 -86.60 -4.89
N ILE A 57 -18.70 -87.92 -4.82
CA ILE A 57 -19.11 -88.67 -3.61
C ILE A 57 -17.91 -89.49 -3.16
N SER A 58 -17.39 -89.26 -1.96
CA SER A 58 -16.20 -89.94 -1.45
C SER A 58 -16.46 -90.54 -0.07
N ASP A 59 -15.99 -91.77 0.17
CA ASP A 59 -15.86 -92.30 1.53
C ASP A 59 -14.81 -91.51 2.33
N GLN A 60 -15.03 -91.38 3.64
CA GLN A 60 -14.13 -90.65 4.54
C GLN A 60 -12.81 -91.38 4.75
N ARG A 61 -12.82 -92.71 4.96
CA ARG A 61 -11.66 -93.49 5.41
C ARG A 61 -11.22 -94.49 4.35
N MET A 62 -10.55 -93.96 3.32
CA MET A 62 -9.94 -94.77 2.27
C MET A 62 -8.42 -94.97 2.52
N PRO A 63 -7.85 -96.12 2.13
CA PRO A 63 -6.42 -96.36 2.17
C PRO A 63 -5.64 -95.46 1.19
N LYS A 64 -4.39 -95.17 1.53
CA LYS A 64 -3.43 -94.28 0.80
C LYS A 64 -3.71 -92.77 0.87
N MET A 65 -4.97 -92.35 0.78
CA MET A 65 -5.39 -90.94 0.87
C MET A 65 -6.79 -90.89 1.46
N SER A 66 -7.01 -90.09 2.50
CA SER A 66 -8.34 -89.98 3.10
C SER A 66 -9.30 -89.22 2.18
N GLY A 67 -10.61 -89.45 2.33
CA GLY A 67 -11.62 -88.72 1.55
C GLY A 67 -11.58 -87.22 1.80
N THR A 68 -11.29 -86.79 3.03
CA THR A 68 -11.15 -85.37 3.38
C THR A 68 -9.91 -84.74 2.75
N GLU A 69 -8.80 -85.48 2.65
CA GLU A 69 -7.58 -85.04 1.96
C GLU A 69 -7.80 -84.94 0.45
N PHE A 70 -8.42 -85.94 -0.17
CA PHE A 70 -8.79 -85.93 -1.59
C PHE A 70 -9.67 -84.73 -1.96
N LEU A 71 -10.76 -84.51 -1.21
CA LEU A 71 -11.68 -83.41 -1.48
C LEU A 71 -11.01 -82.04 -1.28
N ARG A 72 -10.06 -81.91 -0.34
CA ARG A 72 -9.27 -80.69 -0.14
C ARG A 72 -8.41 -80.35 -1.35
N LEU A 73 -7.77 -81.33 -1.99
CA LEU A 73 -6.95 -81.12 -3.18
C LEU A 73 -7.80 -80.71 -4.39
N THR A 74 -8.99 -81.32 -4.54
CA THR A 74 -9.91 -80.96 -5.64
C THR A 74 -10.54 -79.58 -5.46
N ALA A 75 -10.62 -79.05 -4.23
CA ALA A 75 -11.21 -77.74 -3.92
C ALA A 75 -10.54 -76.56 -4.62
N ALA A 76 -9.21 -76.59 -4.74
CA ALA A 76 -8.47 -75.51 -5.39
C ALA A 76 -8.52 -75.59 -6.93
N GLN A 77 -8.53 -76.81 -7.48
CA GLN A 77 -8.40 -77.02 -8.93
C GLN A 77 -9.75 -77.05 -9.65
N TYR A 78 -10.83 -77.43 -8.97
CA TYR A 78 -12.16 -77.56 -9.55
C TYR A 78 -13.23 -76.88 -8.66
N PRO A 79 -13.23 -75.53 -8.57
CA PRO A 79 -14.01 -74.79 -7.58
C PRO A 79 -15.53 -75.00 -7.70
N ASP A 80 -16.04 -75.21 -8.92
CA ASP A 80 -17.48 -75.33 -9.18
C ASP A 80 -18.06 -76.71 -8.82
N VAL A 81 -17.22 -77.71 -8.49
CA VAL A 81 -17.65 -79.10 -8.25
C VAL A 81 -18.22 -79.29 -6.85
N ILE A 82 -19.41 -79.90 -6.76
CA ILE A 82 -20.07 -80.17 -5.48
C ILE A 82 -19.57 -81.48 -4.86
N ARG A 83 -19.29 -81.47 -3.56
CA ARG A 83 -18.56 -82.55 -2.86
C ARG A 83 -19.38 -83.13 -1.72
N ILE A 84 -19.57 -84.44 -1.68
CA ILE A 84 -20.34 -85.18 -0.67
C ILE A 84 -19.44 -86.23 -0.01
N ILE A 85 -19.47 -86.33 1.32
CA ILE A 85 -18.72 -87.33 2.08
C ILE A 85 -19.66 -88.41 2.63
N LEU A 86 -19.27 -89.68 2.50
CA LEU A 86 -19.89 -90.81 3.20
C LEU A 86 -19.05 -91.16 4.44
N THR A 87 -19.68 -91.31 5.61
CA THR A 87 -18.96 -91.58 6.88
C THR A 87 -19.64 -92.64 7.73
N GLY A 88 -18.85 -93.54 8.34
CA GLY A 88 -19.34 -94.60 9.24
C GLY A 88 -19.21 -94.31 10.74
N TYR A 89 -18.60 -93.19 11.15
CA TYR A 89 -18.34 -92.86 12.57
C TYR A 89 -18.58 -91.38 12.88
N THR A 90 -19.14 -91.09 14.05
CA THR A 90 -19.48 -89.74 14.54
C THR A 90 -18.28 -88.98 15.11
N ASP A 91 -17.13 -88.96 14.43
CA ASP A 91 -16.03 -88.06 14.81
C ASP A 91 -16.38 -86.65 14.31
N VAL A 92 -17.03 -85.89 15.20
CA VAL A 92 -17.59 -84.56 14.90
C VAL A 92 -16.50 -83.55 14.55
N GLU A 93 -15.29 -83.66 15.11
CA GLU A 93 -14.22 -82.68 14.91
C GLU A 93 -13.67 -82.65 13.47
N ASP A 94 -13.28 -83.80 12.90
CA ASP A 94 -12.76 -83.89 11.52
C ASP A 94 -13.80 -83.48 10.47
N LEU A 95 -15.08 -83.76 10.75
CA LEU A 95 -16.20 -83.44 9.87
C LEU A 95 -16.52 -81.95 9.89
N VAL A 96 -16.48 -81.33 11.09
CA VAL A 96 -16.70 -79.90 11.29
C VAL A 96 -15.55 -79.08 10.70
N GLU A 97 -14.30 -79.55 10.77
CA GLU A 97 -13.16 -78.89 10.12
C GLU A 97 -13.29 -78.90 8.59
N ALA A 98 -13.74 -80.02 8.00
CA ALA A 98 -13.96 -80.12 6.55
C ALA A 98 -15.12 -79.23 6.04
N ILE A 99 -16.18 -79.04 6.85
CA ILE A 99 -17.32 -78.16 6.55
C ILE A 99 -16.94 -76.70 6.74
N ASN A 100 -16.29 -76.34 7.86
CA ASN A 100 -15.91 -74.96 8.18
C ASN A 100 -14.86 -74.40 7.21
N ALA A 101 -14.07 -75.25 6.55
CA ALA A 101 -13.19 -74.85 5.47
C ALA A 101 -13.92 -74.56 4.14
N GLY A 102 -15.25 -74.77 4.06
CA GLY A 102 -16.08 -74.51 2.88
C GLY A 102 -15.93 -75.54 1.76
N LYS A 103 -15.43 -76.74 2.06
CA LYS A 103 -14.94 -77.70 1.05
C LYS A 103 -15.85 -78.92 0.82
N VAL A 104 -16.95 -79.05 1.56
CA VAL A 104 -17.89 -80.18 1.47
C VAL A 104 -19.32 -79.65 1.57
N PHE A 105 -20.19 -80.06 0.65
CA PHE A 105 -21.58 -79.61 0.56
C PHE A 105 -22.47 -80.24 1.63
N LYS A 106 -22.35 -81.55 1.84
CA LYS A 106 -23.05 -82.30 2.88
C LYS A 106 -22.36 -83.64 3.13
N TYR A 107 -22.53 -84.21 4.32
CA TYR A 107 -22.12 -85.58 4.63
C TYR A 107 -23.34 -86.48 4.81
N VAL A 108 -23.14 -87.78 4.61
CA VAL A 108 -24.16 -88.82 4.81
C VAL A 108 -23.57 -89.95 5.66
N THR A 109 -24.30 -90.38 6.69
CA THR A 109 -23.88 -91.44 7.61
C THR A 109 -24.20 -92.82 7.06
N LYS A 110 -23.28 -93.80 7.20
CA LYS A 110 -23.49 -95.21 6.88
C LYS A 110 -24.17 -95.94 8.06
N PRO A 111 -25.20 -96.78 7.87
CA PRO A 111 -25.87 -97.10 6.60
C PRO A 111 -26.80 -95.97 6.14
N TRP A 112 -26.84 -95.69 4.83
CA TRP A 112 -27.61 -94.58 4.24
C TRP A 112 -28.92 -95.08 3.60
N ASP A 113 -29.93 -94.21 3.57
CA ASP A 113 -31.15 -94.43 2.79
C ASP A 113 -30.93 -94.03 1.31
N ALA A 114 -31.38 -94.89 0.39
CA ALA A 114 -31.14 -94.70 -1.04
C ALA A 114 -32.03 -93.61 -1.68
N GLU A 115 -33.21 -93.32 -1.11
CA GLU A 115 -34.04 -92.19 -1.57
C GLU A 115 -33.50 -90.87 -1.06
N GLU A 116 -33.07 -90.81 0.20
CA GLU A 116 -32.46 -89.61 0.79
C GLU A 116 -31.16 -89.23 0.08
N LEU A 117 -30.28 -90.21 -0.22
CA LEU A 117 -29.03 -89.94 -0.96
C LEU A 117 -29.31 -89.50 -2.41
N ARG A 118 -30.35 -90.01 -3.06
CA ARG A 118 -30.76 -89.55 -4.40
C ARG A 118 -31.25 -88.12 -4.40
N ALA A 119 -32.10 -87.76 -3.45
CA ALA A 119 -32.57 -86.38 -3.28
C ALA A 119 -31.39 -85.43 -3.04
N LEU A 120 -30.42 -85.85 -2.22
CA LEU A 120 -29.23 -85.05 -1.94
C LEU A 120 -28.35 -84.82 -3.18
N VAL A 121 -28.10 -85.86 -3.97
CA VAL A 121 -27.28 -85.75 -5.19
C VAL A 121 -27.99 -84.92 -6.26
N SER A 122 -29.31 -85.04 -6.40
CA SER A 122 -30.09 -84.16 -7.29
C SER A 122 -29.96 -82.70 -6.87
N GLN A 123 -30.10 -82.40 -5.58
CA GLN A 123 -29.92 -81.05 -5.04
C GLN A 123 -28.50 -80.52 -5.28
N ALA A 124 -27.49 -81.37 -5.14
CA ALA A 124 -26.11 -81.04 -5.44
C ALA A 124 -25.90 -80.67 -6.92
N VAL A 125 -26.51 -81.41 -7.85
CA VAL A 125 -26.42 -81.13 -9.29
C VAL A 125 -27.08 -79.80 -9.65
N ASP A 126 -28.25 -79.50 -9.10
CA ASP A 126 -28.93 -78.22 -9.33
C ASP A 126 -28.08 -77.05 -8.82
N THR A 127 -27.44 -77.24 -7.67
CA THR A 127 -26.51 -76.26 -7.09
C THR A 127 -25.28 -76.05 -7.98
N HIS A 128 -24.70 -77.12 -8.55
CA HIS A 128 -23.58 -77.02 -9.48
C HIS A 128 -23.94 -76.20 -10.73
N ASN A 129 -25.09 -76.47 -11.34
CA ASN A 129 -25.53 -75.74 -12.53
C ASN A 129 -25.76 -74.24 -12.24
N LEU A 130 -26.35 -73.93 -11.07
CA LEU A 130 -26.55 -72.55 -10.64
C LEU A 130 -25.23 -71.83 -10.38
N LEU A 131 -24.27 -72.47 -9.70
CA LEU A 131 -22.94 -71.91 -9.47
C LEU A 131 -22.21 -71.65 -10.78
N LYS A 132 -22.18 -72.61 -11.70
CA LYS A 132 -21.51 -72.46 -13.00
C LYS A 132 -22.11 -71.31 -13.84
N ALA A 133 -23.43 -71.18 -13.86
CA ALA A 133 -24.10 -70.07 -14.54
C ALA A 133 -23.71 -68.72 -13.91
N ARG A 134 -23.72 -68.64 -12.57
CA ARG A 134 -23.32 -67.43 -11.83
C ARG A 134 -21.85 -67.07 -12.02
N THR A 135 -20.94 -68.04 -11.96
CA THR A 135 -19.50 -67.82 -12.16
C THR A 135 -19.23 -67.27 -13.56
N ASN A 136 -19.93 -67.77 -14.59
CA ASN A 136 -19.81 -67.26 -15.96
C ASN A 136 -20.39 -65.84 -16.13
N GLU A 137 -21.55 -65.55 -15.52
CA GLU A 137 -22.12 -64.19 -15.48
C GLU A 137 -21.16 -63.21 -14.79
N LEU A 138 -20.62 -63.60 -13.63
CA LEU A 138 -19.64 -62.81 -12.86
C LEU A 138 -18.37 -62.56 -13.66
N ARG A 139 -17.84 -63.57 -14.36
CA ARG A 139 -16.63 -63.42 -15.17
C ARG A 139 -16.83 -62.45 -16.33
N ARG A 140 -17.99 -62.52 -17.00
CA ARG A 140 -18.39 -61.56 -18.05
C ARG A 140 -18.54 -60.15 -17.51
N ALA A 141 -19.24 -60.00 -16.38
CA ALA A 141 -19.42 -58.69 -15.74
C ALA A 141 -18.07 -58.09 -15.29
N LEU A 142 -17.16 -58.91 -14.74
CA LEU A 142 -15.84 -58.48 -14.32
C LEU A 142 -14.95 -58.08 -15.51
N GLN A 143 -15.02 -58.81 -16.62
CA GLN A 143 -14.36 -58.42 -17.87
C GLN A 143 -14.89 -57.08 -18.40
N GLN A 144 -16.21 -56.88 -18.39
CA GLN A 144 -16.84 -55.63 -18.79
C GLN A 144 -16.44 -54.46 -17.89
N GLU A 145 -16.44 -54.64 -16.57
CA GLU A 145 -16.06 -53.61 -15.61
C GLU A 145 -14.56 -53.24 -15.71
N SER A 146 -13.68 -54.24 -15.82
CA SER A 146 -12.24 -54.04 -16.00
C SER A 146 -11.93 -53.22 -17.25
N LEU A 147 -12.66 -53.50 -18.33
CA LEU A 147 -12.50 -52.85 -19.64
C LEU A 147 -13.00 -51.40 -19.63
N LEU A 148 -14.15 -51.14 -19.03
CA LEU A 148 -14.64 -49.77 -18.83
C LEU A 148 -13.69 -48.98 -17.93
N TYR A 149 -13.13 -49.61 -16.89
CA TYR A 149 -12.16 -48.99 -16.00
C TYR A 149 -10.85 -48.65 -16.72
N ALA A 150 -10.30 -49.58 -17.50
CA ALA A 150 -9.07 -49.36 -18.27
C ALA A 150 -9.24 -48.19 -19.25
N VAL A 151 -10.29 -48.20 -20.07
CA VAL A 151 -10.55 -47.12 -21.06
C VAL A 151 -10.76 -45.78 -20.36
N THR A 152 -11.56 -45.73 -19.30
CA THR A 152 -11.81 -44.49 -18.53
C THR A 152 -10.53 -43.95 -17.89
N ASN A 153 -9.65 -44.82 -17.39
CA ASN A 153 -8.39 -44.42 -16.76
C ASN A 153 -7.35 -43.97 -17.80
N THR A 154 -7.32 -44.63 -18.96
CA THR A 154 -6.50 -44.23 -20.11
C THR A 154 -6.94 -42.85 -20.63
N ILE A 155 -8.25 -42.61 -20.74
CA ILE A 155 -8.82 -41.29 -21.09
C ILE A 155 -8.43 -40.23 -20.06
N ARG A 156 -8.55 -40.54 -18.75
CA ARG A 156 -8.22 -39.59 -17.67
C ARG A 156 -6.75 -39.19 -17.62
N SER A 157 -5.86 -40.06 -18.12
CA SER A 157 -4.41 -39.88 -18.04
C SER A 157 -3.77 -39.27 -19.30
N ALA A 158 -4.54 -39.04 -20.37
CA ALA A 158 -4.04 -38.40 -21.59
C ALA A 158 -3.91 -36.87 -21.41
N LEU A 159 -2.77 -36.31 -21.82
CA LEU A 159 -2.45 -34.88 -21.65
C LEU A 159 -2.94 -33.99 -22.80
N ASN A 160 -3.19 -34.58 -23.99
CA ASN A 160 -3.67 -33.88 -25.18
C ASN A 160 -4.55 -34.79 -26.06
N TYR A 161 -5.31 -34.17 -26.97
CA TYR A 161 -6.30 -34.84 -27.83
C TYR A 161 -5.70 -35.98 -28.69
N GLN A 162 -4.52 -35.76 -29.30
CA GLN A 162 -3.86 -36.77 -30.14
C GLN A 162 -3.35 -37.98 -29.35
N GLN A 163 -2.75 -37.79 -28.17
CA GLN A 163 -2.32 -38.90 -27.31
C GLN A 163 -3.50 -39.71 -26.78
N MET A 164 -4.66 -39.08 -26.58
CA MET A 164 -5.88 -39.78 -26.18
C MET A 164 -6.34 -40.75 -27.28
N LEU A 165 -6.38 -40.29 -28.53
CA LEU A 165 -6.77 -41.12 -29.68
C LEU A 165 -5.83 -42.33 -29.86
N GLN A 166 -4.52 -42.11 -29.82
CA GLN A 166 -3.54 -43.20 -29.92
C GLN A 166 -3.71 -44.26 -28.82
N ARG A 167 -3.87 -43.83 -27.56
CA ARG A 167 -4.01 -44.77 -26.44
C ARG A 167 -5.33 -45.55 -26.46
N ILE A 168 -6.42 -44.95 -26.98
CA ILE A 168 -7.70 -45.65 -27.16
C ILE A 168 -7.49 -46.83 -28.10
N VAL A 169 -6.82 -46.62 -29.24
CA VAL A 169 -6.55 -47.66 -30.24
C VAL A 169 -5.69 -48.78 -29.66
N GLU A 170 -4.64 -48.43 -28.93
CA GLU A 170 -3.75 -49.40 -28.26
C GLU A 170 -4.49 -50.24 -27.22
N THR A 171 -5.28 -49.60 -26.36
CA THR A 171 -6.01 -50.29 -25.28
C THR A 171 -7.07 -51.24 -25.84
N VAL A 172 -7.85 -50.78 -26.82
CA VAL A 172 -8.88 -51.61 -27.47
C VAL A 172 -8.23 -52.75 -28.25
N GLY A 173 -7.16 -52.48 -29.00
CA GLY A 173 -6.46 -53.48 -29.79
C GLY A 173 -5.86 -54.61 -28.95
N GLN A 174 -5.14 -54.28 -27.87
CA GLN A 174 -4.51 -55.28 -26.99
C GLN A 174 -5.53 -56.20 -26.32
N MET A 175 -6.62 -55.62 -25.83
CA MET A 175 -7.57 -56.31 -24.96
C MET A 175 -8.51 -57.25 -25.72
N PHE A 176 -8.86 -56.91 -26.96
CA PHE A 176 -9.59 -57.83 -27.83
C PHE A 176 -8.66 -58.84 -28.53
N GLU A 177 -7.35 -58.79 -28.29
CA GLU A 177 -6.35 -59.68 -28.90
C GLU A 177 -6.47 -59.70 -30.44
N VAL A 178 -6.73 -58.53 -31.03
CA VAL A 178 -6.89 -58.39 -32.48
C VAL A 178 -5.55 -58.13 -33.15
N GLY A 179 -5.43 -58.57 -34.41
CA GLY A 179 -4.19 -58.41 -35.17
C GLY A 179 -3.86 -56.95 -35.45
N CYS A 180 -4.88 -56.14 -35.75
CA CYS A 180 -4.74 -54.71 -35.99
C CYS A 180 -5.99 -53.95 -35.53
N CYS A 181 -5.81 -52.74 -35.01
CA CYS A 181 -6.88 -51.81 -34.67
C CYS A 181 -6.56 -50.45 -35.28
N LEU A 182 -7.55 -49.83 -35.94
CA LEU A 182 -7.41 -48.57 -36.66
C LEU A 182 -8.48 -47.58 -36.19
N LEU A 183 -8.11 -46.32 -35.98
CA LEU A 183 -9.07 -45.25 -35.70
C LEU A 183 -8.81 -44.05 -36.61
N ARG A 184 -9.91 -43.53 -37.14
CA ARG A 184 -9.92 -42.34 -37.99
C ARG A 184 -10.84 -41.26 -37.42
N PRO A 185 -10.32 -40.07 -37.05
CA PRO A 185 -11.15 -38.98 -36.55
C PRO A 185 -11.90 -38.25 -37.68
N PHE A 186 -12.98 -37.59 -37.29
CA PHE A 186 -13.84 -36.80 -38.16
C PHE A 186 -13.98 -35.40 -37.58
N GLN A 187 -13.66 -34.37 -38.39
CA GLN A 187 -13.61 -32.98 -37.97
C GLN A 187 -14.36 -32.11 -38.98
N ASP A 188 -15.25 -31.25 -38.49
CA ASP A 188 -15.97 -30.23 -39.28
C ASP A 188 -16.71 -30.77 -40.50
N GLY A 189 -17.36 -31.94 -40.35
CA GLY A 189 -18.13 -32.55 -41.43
C GLY A 189 -17.28 -33.27 -42.48
N ARG A 190 -15.96 -33.42 -42.25
CA ARG A 190 -15.04 -34.14 -43.12
C ARG A 190 -14.19 -35.12 -42.34
N VAL A 191 -13.72 -36.16 -43.02
CA VAL A 191 -12.78 -37.10 -42.45
C VAL A 191 -11.41 -36.45 -42.35
N ALA A 192 -10.76 -36.53 -41.19
CA ALA A 192 -9.42 -35.99 -41.03
C ALA A 192 -8.37 -36.84 -41.77
N ASP A 193 -7.25 -36.21 -42.12
CA ASP A 193 -6.11 -36.87 -42.78
C ASP A 193 -5.19 -37.60 -41.79
N GLU A 194 -5.41 -37.44 -40.48
CA GLU A 194 -4.68 -38.11 -39.40
C GLU A 194 -5.29 -39.50 -39.07
N TRP A 195 -4.44 -40.45 -38.69
CA TRP A 195 -4.83 -41.84 -38.39
C TRP A 195 -4.06 -42.38 -37.20
N PHE A 196 -4.70 -43.30 -36.46
CA PHE A 196 -4.12 -43.92 -35.27
C PHE A 196 -4.20 -45.44 -35.40
N VAL A 197 -3.09 -46.13 -35.11
CA VAL A 197 -2.93 -47.56 -35.41
C VAL A 197 -2.36 -48.32 -34.22
N TYR A 198 -2.88 -49.53 -34.01
CA TYR A 198 -2.31 -50.57 -33.18
C TYR A 198 -2.10 -51.84 -34.01
N GLU A 199 -0.97 -52.50 -33.83
CA GLU A 199 -0.65 -53.78 -34.47
C GLU A 199 -0.01 -54.75 -33.46
N LEU A 200 -0.42 -56.01 -33.52
CA LEU A 200 0.12 -57.07 -32.67
C LEU A 200 1.47 -57.57 -33.24
N LEU A 201 2.59 -57.11 -32.66
CA LEU A 201 3.94 -57.54 -33.03
C LEU A 201 4.10 -59.07 -32.88
N LYS A 202 4.30 -59.78 -33.99
CA LYS A 202 4.72 -61.20 -33.96
C LYS A 202 6.15 -61.30 -33.44
N THR A 203 6.33 -61.82 -32.23
CA THR A 203 7.64 -62.19 -31.69
C THR A 203 8.18 -63.39 -32.47
N GLN A 204 9.04 -63.14 -33.46
CA GLN A 204 10.01 -64.12 -33.95
C GLN A 204 11.42 -63.66 -33.56
N GLU A 205 12.18 -64.62 -33.03
CA GLU A 205 13.54 -64.56 -32.48
C GLU A 205 14.47 -63.49 -33.07
N LEU A 206 14.95 -62.57 -32.24
CA LEU A 206 16.29 -61.98 -32.35
C LEU A 206 16.80 -61.57 -30.96
N SER A 207 17.69 -62.41 -30.45
CA SER A 207 18.63 -62.08 -29.40
C SER A 207 19.78 -61.24 -29.97
N SER A 208 19.87 -59.96 -29.63
CA SER A 208 21.11 -59.25 -29.26
C SER A 208 20.86 -57.74 -29.15
N SER A 209 21.59 -57.15 -28.22
CA SER A 209 21.62 -55.77 -27.78
C SER A 209 22.03 -54.78 -28.88
N ASP A 210 21.14 -53.86 -29.23
CA ASP A 210 21.40 -52.41 -29.40
C ASP A 210 20.12 -51.72 -29.90
N ALA A 211 19.41 -51.01 -29.02
CA ALA A 211 18.22 -50.24 -29.37
C ALA A 211 18.63 -48.79 -29.68
N THR A 212 18.98 -48.54 -30.94
CA THR A 212 19.03 -47.19 -31.51
C THR A 212 17.60 -46.76 -31.85
N VAL A 213 17.20 -45.58 -31.38
CA VAL A 213 15.90 -44.95 -31.70
C VAL A 213 15.88 -44.64 -33.20
N MET A 214 14.93 -45.24 -33.94
CA MET A 214 14.67 -44.90 -35.34
C MET A 214 13.70 -43.69 -35.43
N PRO A 215 13.83 -42.83 -36.46
CA PRO A 215 13.00 -41.64 -36.64
C PRO A 215 11.58 -41.96 -37.13
N LEU A 216 10.65 -41.03 -36.88
CA LEU A 216 9.19 -41.06 -37.08
C LEU A 216 8.66 -41.22 -38.53
N ASP A 217 9.50 -41.56 -39.52
CA ASP A 217 9.11 -41.64 -40.94
C ASP A 217 9.18 -43.08 -41.51
N ALA A 218 9.01 -44.12 -40.68
CA ALA A 218 8.94 -45.51 -41.14
C ALA A 218 7.52 -46.06 -40.98
N ASP A 219 6.87 -46.36 -42.10
CA ASP A 219 5.55 -47.00 -42.18
C ASP A 219 5.48 -48.24 -41.26
N PRO A 220 4.57 -48.28 -40.28
CA PRO A 220 4.32 -49.48 -39.49
C PRO A 220 3.54 -50.47 -40.37
N ALA A 221 4.14 -51.63 -40.59
CA ALA A 221 3.75 -52.67 -41.55
C ALA A 221 3.90 -52.26 -43.02
N GLY A 222 4.19 -53.21 -43.90
CA GLY A 222 4.23 -53.01 -45.36
C GLY A 222 2.86 -52.69 -45.99
N LEU A 223 1.99 -51.97 -45.28
CA LEU A 223 0.75 -51.36 -45.73
C LEU A 223 1.08 -49.94 -46.20
N SER A 224 1.10 -49.70 -47.51
CA SER A 224 1.31 -48.34 -48.01
C SER A 224 0.24 -47.40 -47.45
N ALA A 225 0.61 -46.17 -47.06
CA ALA A 225 -0.31 -45.14 -46.56
C ALA A 225 -1.56 -44.95 -47.46
N ASP A 226 -1.43 -45.22 -48.76
CA ASP A 226 -2.51 -45.21 -49.76
C ASP A 226 -3.62 -46.27 -49.53
N LEU A 227 -3.38 -47.32 -48.74
CA LEU A 227 -4.32 -48.44 -48.53
C LEU A 227 -5.12 -48.31 -47.21
N LEU A 228 -4.66 -47.54 -46.23
CA LEU A 228 -5.35 -47.33 -44.95
C LEU A 228 -6.76 -46.72 -45.10
N PRO A 229 -7.01 -45.76 -46.02
CA PRO A 229 -8.35 -45.24 -46.32
C PRO A 229 -9.38 -46.29 -46.76
N LEU A 230 -8.91 -47.42 -47.28
CA LEU A 230 -9.76 -48.49 -47.78
C LEU A 230 -10.15 -49.50 -46.69
N LEU A 231 -9.40 -49.54 -45.59
CA LEU A 231 -9.62 -50.47 -44.46
C LEU A 231 -10.59 -49.91 -43.41
N VAL A 232 -10.70 -48.58 -43.30
CA VAL A 232 -11.69 -47.88 -42.46
C VAL A 232 -12.37 -46.77 -43.24
N TRP A 233 -13.70 -46.83 -43.34
CA TRP A 233 -14.53 -45.87 -44.08
C TRP A 233 -15.60 -45.24 -43.19
N GLU A 234 -16.19 -44.15 -43.67
CA GLU A 234 -17.35 -43.53 -43.01
C GLU A 234 -18.53 -44.51 -43.03
N THR A 235 -18.97 -44.91 -41.84
CA THR A 235 -20.19 -45.70 -41.64
C THR A 235 -20.98 -45.14 -40.47
N ARG A 236 -22.28 -45.41 -40.43
CA ARG A 236 -23.20 -44.94 -39.38
C ARG A 236 -23.76 -46.07 -38.52
N GLU A 237 -23.52 -47.31 -38.90
CA GLU A 237 -23.96 -48.50 -38.16
C GLU A 237 -22.76 -49.40 -37.87
N VAL A 238 -22.88 -50.26 -36.87
CA VAL A 238 -21.85 -51.25 -36.55
C VAL A 238 -21.83 -52.32 -37.63
N GLU A 239 -20.71 -52.48 -38.32
CA GLU A 239 -20.53 -53.47 -39.38
C GLU A 239 -19.68 -54.64 -38.89
N VAL A 240 -20.29 -55.83 -38.86
CA VAL A 240 -19.63 -57.09 -38.47
C VAL A 240 -19.32 -57.92 -39.71
N ILE A 241 -18.04 -58.16 -39.99
CA ILE A 241 -17.55 -59.01 -41.09
C ILE A 241 -16.96 -60.28 -40.45
N GLN A 242 -17.70 -61.38 -40.51
CA GLN A 242 -17.28 -62.66 -39.92
C GLN A 242 -16.20 -63.36 -40.75
N ASP A 243 -16.27 -63.26 -42.08
CA ASP A 243 -15.21 -63.70 -42.99
C ASP A 243 -15.17 -62.82 -44.25
N ALA A 244 -14.06 -62.11 -44.44
CA ALA A 244 -13.84 -61.21 -45.57
C ALA A 244 -13.80 -61.93 -46.93
N GLN A 245 -13.62 -63.26 -46.95
CA GLN A 245 -13.65 -64.05 -48.19
C GLN A 245 -15.05 -64.42 -48.65
N THR A 246 -16.08 -64.27 -47.80
CA THR A 246 -17.46 -64.65 -48.11
C THR A 246 -18.45 -63.50 -47.98
N ASP A 247 -18.04 -62.35 -47.41
CA ASP A 247 -18.91 -61.19 -47.20
C ASP A 247 -19.07 -60.34 -48.47
N ASP A 248 -20.33 -60.12 -48.87
CA ASP A 248 -20.70 -59.38 -50.08
C ASP A 248 -20.20 -57.93 -50.07
N ARG A 249 -20.02 -57.29 -48.91
CA ARG A 249 -19.54 -55.89 -48.81
C ARG A 249 -18.08 -55.73 -49.25
N ILE A 250 -17.30 -56.81 -49.16
CA ILE A 250 -15.90 -56.86 -49.60
C ILE A 250 -15.80 -57.44 -51.02
N LEU A 251 -16.67 -58.37 -51.40
CA LEU A 251 -16.63 -59.07 -52.69
C LEU A 251 -17.28 -58.32 -53.87
N HIS A 252 -18.01 -57.23 -53.63
CA HIS A 252 -18.72 -56.47 -54.67
C HIS A 252 -17.76 -55.79 -55.68
N GLU A 253 -18.07 -55.86 -56.98
CA GLU A 253 -17.25 -55.32 -58.10
C GLU A 253 -16.92 -53.82 -58.00
N ALA A 254 -17.71 -53.02 -57.26
CA ALA A 254 -17.45 -51.60 -57.05
C ALA A 254 -16.33 -51.33 -56.02
N ASN A 255 -15.93 -52.36 -55.26
CA ASN A 255 -15.01 -52.28 -54.13
C ASN A 255 -13.71 -53.08 -54.36
N ASP A 256 -13.33 -53.31 -55.63
CA ASP A 256 -12.13 -54.09 -55.98
C ASP A 256 -10.85 -53.60 -55.27
N GLN A 257 -10.72 -52.29 -55.05
CA GLN A 257 -9.61 -51.70 -54.28
C GLN A 257 -9.63 -52.10 -52.79
N ARG A 258 -10.81 -52.16 -52.17
CA ARG A 258 -10.98 -52.60 -50.76
C ARG A 258 -10.71 -54.09 -50.62
N ARG A 259 -11.15 -54.90 -51.58
CA ARG A 259 -10.83 -56.33 -51.64
C ARG A 259 -9.32 -56.57 -51.72
N LEU A 260 -8.63 -55.81 -52.57
CA LEU A 260 -7.17 -55.86 -52.67
C LEU A 260 -6.49 -55.41 -51.37
N ALA A 261 -7.00 -54.38 -50.69
CA ALA A 261 -6.48 -53.93 -49.39
C ALA A 261 -6.64 -55.00 -48.29
N TYR A 262 -7.82 -55.63 -48.17
CA TYR A 262 -8.05 -56.73 -47.19
C TYR A 262 -7.17 -57.94 -47.48
N GLN A 263 -6.92 -58.26 -48.75
CA GLN A 263 -6.02 -59.34 -49.16
C GLN A 263 -4.55 -59.01 -48.89
N ALA A 264 -4.10 -57.79 -49.19
CA ALA A 264 -2.74 -57.34 -48.94
C ALA A 264 -2.40 -57.31 -47.44
N ALA A 265 -3.37 -56.92 -46.60
CA ALA A 265 -3.26 -56.89 -45.15
C ALA A 265 -3.53 -58.26 -44.47
N ASN A 266 -3.86 -59.31 -45.24
CA ASN A 266 -4.24 -60.64 -44.74
C ASN A 266 -5.37 -60.64 -43.68
N ILE A 267 -6.34 -59.73 -43.83
CA ILE A 267 -7.47 -59.58 -42.91
C ILE A 267 -8.54 -60.63 -43.23
N ARG A 268 -8.94 -61.40 -42.20
CA ARG A 268 -9.97 -62.45 -42.32
C ARG A 268 -11.30 -62.07 -41.73
N SER A 269 -11.34 -61.33 -40.63
CA SER A 269 -12.59 -60.82 -40.05
C SER A 269 -12.40 -59.41 -39.56
N SER A 270 -13.48 -58.64 -39.47
CA SER A 270 -13.43 -57.23 -39.06
C SER A 270 -14.68 -56.80 -38.32
N LEU A 271 -14.51 -55.88 -37.39
CA LEU A 271 -15.58 -55.20 -36.68
C LEU A 271 -15.35 -53.70 -36.79
N ILE A 272 -16.26 -53.00 -37.46
CA ILE A 272 -16.16 -51.56 -37.71
C ILE A 272 -17.26 -50.86 -36.92
N VAL A 273 -16.87 -49.92 -36.07
CA VAL A 273 -17.71 -49.29 -35.06
C VAL A 273 -17.58 -47.77 -35.19
N PRO A 274 -18.66 -47.05 -35.49
CA PRO A 274 -18.65 -45.59 -35.49
C PRO A 274 -18.73 -45.03 -34.06
N LEU A 275 -17.97 -43.97 -33.78
CA LEU A 275 -17.97 -43.26 -32.50
C LEU A 275 -18.84 -42.02 -32.64
N PHE A 276 -20.07 -42.09 -32.13
CA PHE A 276 -21.00 -40.97 -32.13
C PHE A 276 -21.05 -40.28 -30.78
N TYR A 277 -21.06 -38.95 -30.81
CA TYR A 277 -21.51 -38.15 -29.69
C TYR A 277 -22.78 -37.42 -30.10
N GLN A 278 -23.92 -37.76 -29.46
CA GLN A 278 -25.25 -37.30 -29.85
C GLN A 278 -25.59 -37.65 -31.31
N THR A 279 -25.44 -36.71 -32.25
CA THR A 279 -25.71 -36.89 -33.68
C THR A 279 -24.46 -36.67 -34.55
N GLU A 280 -23.33 -36.31 -33.95
CA GLU A 280 -22.08 -36.00 -34.67
C GLU A 280 -21.15 -37.22 -34.65
N LEU A 281 -20.67 -37.62 -35.83
CA LEU A 281 -19.66 -38.65 -35.96
C LEU A 281 -18.32 -38.05 -35.54
N MET A 282 -17.72 -38.59 -34.49
CA MET A 282 -16.42 -38.13 -33.96
C MET A 282 -15.25 -38.88 -34.57
N ALA A 283 -15.40 -40.18 -34.77
CA ALA A 283 -14.39 -41.05 -35.34
C ALA A 283 -15.00 -42.38 -35.83
N VAL A 284 -14.24 -43.17 -36.57
CA VAL A 284 -14.57 -44.57 -36.88
C VAL A 284 -13.43 -45.46 -36.40
N LEU A 285 -13.77 -46.52 -35.67
CA LEU A 285 -12.85 -47.52 -35.13
C LEU A 285 -13.04 -48.84 -35.87
N ALA A 286 -11.96 -49.49 -36.28
CA ALA A 286 -12.00 -50.80 -36.94
C ALA A 286 -11.04 -51.77 -36.27
N LEU A 287 -11.56 -52.95 -35.91
CA LEU A 287 -10.79 -54.05 -35.34
C LEU A 287 -10.67 -55.15 -36.40
N HIS A 288 -9.45 -55.55 -36.71
CA HIS A 288 -9.13 -56.53 -37.75
C HIS A 288 -8.41 -57.75 -37.17
N SER A 289 -8.87 -58.96 -37.53
CA SER A 289 -8.21 -60.22 -37.19
C SER A 289 -7.55 -60.85 -38.42
N PHE A 290 -6.37 -61.43 -38.21
CA PHE A 290 -5.57 -62.07 -39.25
C PHE A 290 -5.71 -63.59 -39.26
N GLU A 291 -5.37 -64.22 -40.38
CA GLU A 291 -5.17 -65.68 -40.57
C GLU A 291 -6.40 -66.60 -40.44
N GLN A 292 -7.21 -66.49 -39.39
CA GLN A 292 -8.44 -67.29 -39.21
C GLN A 292 -9.69 -66.41 -39.04
N PRO A 293 -10.86 -66.84 -39.56
CA PRO A 293 -12.11 -66.13 -39.34
C PRO A 293 -12.51 -66.22 -37.87
N ARG A 294 -12.56 -65.06 -37.20
CA ARG A 294 -13.08 -64.93 -35.83
C ARG A 294 -14.59 -64.75 -35.89
N GLN A 295 -15.32 -65.59 -35.15
CA GLN A 295 -16.75 -65.35 -34.90
C GLN A 295 -16.91 -64.32 -33.79
N TRP A 296 -17.39 -63.13 -34.16
CA TRP A 296 -17.72 -62.08 -33.20
C TRP A 296 -19.02 -62.44 -32.48
N GLU A 297 -18.94 -62.65 -31.16
CA GLU A 297 -20.11 -62.93 -30.33
C GLU A 297 -20.90 -61.64 -30.00
N GLU A 298 -22.21 -61.78 -29.76
CA GLU A 298 -23.09 -60.63 -29.44
C GLU A 298 -22.60 -59.84 -28.21
N HIS A 299 -22.01 -60.54 -27.24
CA HIS A 299 -21.47 -59.91 -26.04
C HIS A 299 -20.20 -59.08 -26.33
N GLU A 300 -19.37 -59.47 -27.31
CA GLU A 300 -18.18 -58.72 -27.73
C GLU A 300 -18.58 -57.46 -28.51
N ILE A 301 -19.57 -57.58 -29.40
CA ILE A 301 -20.10 -56.44 -30.18
C ILE A 301 -20.67 -55.37 -29.25
N ASN A 302 -21.50 -55.77 -28.28
CA ASN A 302 -22.08 -54.86 -27.29
C ASN A 302 -20.99 -54.18 -26.44
N LEU A 303 -19.92 -54.90 -26.11
CA LEU A 303 -18.82 -54.40 -25.32
C LEU A 303 -17.99 -53.35 -26.08
N VAL A 304 -17.62 -53.61 -27.35
CA VAL A 304 -16.91 -52.64 -28.19
C VAL A 304 -17.77 -51.40 -28.45
N THR A 305 -19.07 -51.58 -28.68
CA THR A 305 -20.00 -50.46 -28.88
C THR A 305 -20.07 -49.57 -27.63
N THR A 306 -20.16 -50.18 -26.44
CA THR A 306 -20.18 -49.41 -25.17
C THR A 306 -18.86 -48.65 -24.97
N VAL A 307 -17.72 -49.24 -25.34
CA VAL A 307 -16.41 -48.57 -25.30
C VAL A 307 -16.33 -47.41 -26.28
N ALA A 308 -16.83 -47.61 -27.50
CA ALA A 308 -16.88 -46.58 -28.54
C ALA A 308 -17.70 -45.36 -28.07
N ASP A 309 -18.85 -45.57 -27.42
CA ASP A 309 -19.67 -44.49 -26.86
C ASP A 309 -18.91 -43.70 -25.77
N GLN A 310 -18.20 -44.40 -24.88
CA GLN A 310 -17.40 -43.75 -23.84
C GLN A 310 -16.19 -42.99 -24.43
N ALA A 311 -15.54 -43.56 -25.44
CA ALA A 311 -14.48 -42.89 -26.18
C ALA A 311 -14.99 -41.64 -26.92
N ALA A 312 -16.16 -41.71 -27.56
CA ALA A 312 -16.77 -40.58 -28.26
C ALA A 312 -17.09 -39.41 -27.31
N LEU A 313 -17.66 -39.71 -26.14
CA LEU A 313 -17.90 -38.71 -25.08
C LEU A 313 -16.60 -38.02 -24.64
N ALA A 314 -15.55 -38.80 -24.39
CA ALA A 314 -14.26 -38.28 -23.96
C ALA A 314 -13.60 -37.38 -25.02
N LEU A 315 -13.66 -37.79 -26.29
CA LEU A 315 -13.13 -37.01 -27.40
C LEU A 315 -13.85 -35.67 -27.57
N SER A 316 -15.18 -35.65 -27.41
CA SER A 316 -15.97 -34.42 -27.42
C SER A 316 -15.58 -33.47 -26.28
N GLN A 317 -15.42 -33.99 -25.06
CA GLN A 317 -15.00 -33.19 -23.90
C GLN A 317 -13.59 -32.62 -24.08
N ALA A 318 -12.64 -33.42 -24.57
CA ALA A 318 -11.27 -32.98 -24.82
C ALA A 318 -11.23 -31.84 -25.87
N ARG A 319 -11.97 -32.00 -26.98
CA ARG A 319 -12.08 -30.98 -28.04
C ARG A 319 -12.69 -29.68 -27.50
N ALA A 320 -13.78 -29.77 -26.74
CA ALA A 320 -14.43 -28.62 -26.13
C ALA A 320 -13.50 -27.89 -25.14
N TYR A 321 -12.75 -28.63 -24.33
CA TYR A 321 -11.79 -28.07 -23.39
C TYR A 321 -10.65 -27.31 -24.08
N GLU A 322 -10.08 -27.85 -25.18
CA GLU A 322 -9.05 -27.16 -25.96
C GLU A 322 -9.57 -25.86 -26.59
N GLN A 323 -10.80 -25.86 -27.11
CA GLN A 323 -11.45 -24.66 -27.65
C GLN A 323 -11.68 -23.60 -26.58
N VAL A 324 -12.22 -23.98 -25.42
CA VAL A 324 -12.44 -23.06 -24.28
C VAL A 324 -11.10 -22.50 -23.79
N ARG A 325 -10.05 -23.32 -23.71
CA ARG A 325 -8.71 -22.87 -23.30
C ARG A 325 -8.10 -21.89 -24.30
N ALA A 326 -8.28 -22.11 -25.60
CA ALA A 326 -7.83 -21.19 -26.64
C ALA A 326 -8.56 -19.84 -26.56
N LEU A 327 -9.88 -19.86 -26.37
CA LEU A 327 -10.70 -18.66 -26.15
C LEU A 327 -10.30 -17.91 -24.87
N ALA A 328 -10.10 -18.63 -23.76
CA ALA A 328 -9.68 -18.03 -22.49
C ALA A 328 -8.28 -17.40 -22.58
N LYS A 329 -7.35 -18.02 -23.32
CA LYS A 329 -6.01 -17.45 -23.56
C LYS A 329 -6.11 -16.15 -24.38
N ARG A 330 -7.00 -16.10 -25.37
CA ARG A 330 -7.29 -14.88 -26.16
C ARG A 330 -7.89 -13.78 -25.28
N GLU A 331 -8.89 -14.12 -24.45
CA GLU A 331 -9.53 -13.15 -23.55
C GLU A 331 -8.57 -12.63 -22.48
N ALA A 332 -7.73 -13.50 -21.91
CA ALA A 332 -6.69 -13.13 -20.96
C ALA A 332 -5.71 -12.10 -21.57
N LEU A 333 -5.27 -12.33 -22.81
CA LEU A 333 -4.39 -11.41 -23.53
C LEU A 333 -5.06 -10.02 -23.71
N VAL A 334 -6.32 -9.99 -24.15
CA VAL A 334 -7.08 -8.73 -24.29
C VAL A 334 -7.22 -8.02 -22.95
N ASN A 335 -7.50 -8.75 -21.87
CA ASN A 335 -7.59 -8.20 -20.51
C ASN A 335 -6.24 -7.69 -20.01
N THR A 336 -5.13 -8.37 -20.30
CA THR A 336 -3.78 -7.90 -19.97
C THR A 336 -3.47 -6.58 -20.67
N ILE A 337 -3.75 -6.48 -21.98
CA ILE A 337 -3.56 -5.23 -22.76
C ILE A 337 -4.45 -4.11 -22.17
N THR A 338 -5.72 -4.41 -21.91
CA THR A 338 -6.67 -3.44 -21.32
C THR A 338 -6.23 -2.98 -19.92
N THR A 339 -5.70 -3.88 -19.11
CA THR A 339 -5.19 -3.57 -17.76
C THR A 339 -3.93 -2.71 -17.83
N ALA A 340 -3.00 -3.03 -18.73
CA ALA A 340 -1.80 -2.21 -18.95
C ALA A 340 -2.19 -0.77 -19.35
N ILE A 341 -3.16 -0.61 -20.26
CA ILE A 341 -3.70 0.70 -20.66
C ILE A 341 -4.31 1.45 -19.47
N ARG A 342 -5.06 0.76 -18.59
CA ARG A 342 -5.69 1.38 -17.41
C ARG A 342 -4.73 1.67 -16.26
N SER A 343 -3.57 1.02 -16.23
CA SER A 343 -2.64 1.09 -15.09
C SER A 343 -1.74 2.33 -15.07
N SER A 344 -1.58 2.99 -16.22
CA SER A 344 -0.80 4.21 -16.37
C SER A 344 -1.69 5.36 -16.83
N LEU A 345 -1.44 6.56 -16.30
CA LEU A 345 -2.04 7.81 -16.78
C LEU A 345 -1.12 8.57 -17.74
N ASP A 346 0.12 8.09 -17.91
CA ASP A 346 1.09 8.66 -18.84
C ASP A 346 0.90 8.08 -20.24
N PRO A 347 0.56 8.91 -21.25
CA PRO A 347 0.33 8.48 -22.63
C PRO A 347 1.53 7.73 -23.22
N GLN A 348 2.75 8.14 -22.92
CA GLN A 348 3.95 7.52 -23.51
C GLN A 348 4.09 6.06 -23.07
N ASN A 349 3.86 5.80 -21.78
CA ASN A 349 3.89 4.46 -21.20
C ASN A 349 2.76 3.58 -21.74
N ILE A 350 1.58 4.16 -21.95
CA ILE A 350 0.44 3.45 -22.54
C ILE A 350 0.75 3.05 -23.99
N PHE A 351 1.29 3.97 -24.80
CA PHE A 351 1.59 3.71 -26.21
C PHE A 351 2.67 2.66 -26.40
N ALA A 352 3.74 2.72 -25.61
CA ALA A 352 4.80 1.72 -25.63
C ALA A 352 4.26 0.32 -25.27
N ALA A 353 3.48 0.22 -24.19
CA ALA A 353 2.89 -1.04 -23.74
C ALA A 353 1.94 -1.65 -24.79
N ILE A 354 1.10 -0.83 -25.44
CA ILE A 354 0.21 -1.28 -26.52
C ILE A 354 1.03 -1.91 -27.66
N THR A 355 2.08 -1.21 -28.12
CA THR A 355 2.89 -1.69 -29.25
C THR A 355 3.69 -2.95 -28.92
N GLU A 356 4.24 -3.05 -27.71
CA GLU A 356 5.01 -4.23 -27.27
C GLU A 356 4.11 -5.47 -27.13
N GLN A 357 2.99 -5.33 -26.43
CA GLN A 357 2.08 -6.45 -26.16
C GLN A 357 1.41 -6.96 -27.45
N LEU A 358 0.96 -6.05 -28.32
CA LEU A 358 0.34 -6.44 -29.58
C LEU A 358 1.35 -7.07 -30.56
N GLY A 359 2.57 -6.52 -30.63
CA GLY A 359 3.65 -7.06 -31.45
C GLY A 359 4.06 -8.48 -31.03
N GLN A 360 4.22 -8.71 -29.72
CA GLN A 360 4.53 -10.04 -29.17
C GLN A 360 3.37 -11.03 -29.36
N ALA A 361 2.13 -10.60 -29.12
CA ALA A 361 0.94 -11.44 -29.25
C ALA A 361 0.74 -11.99 -30.67
N LEU A 362 0.96 -11.14 -31.67
CA LEU A 362 0.82 -11.49 -33.08
C LEU A 362 2.12 -12.00 -33.70
N GLN A 363 3.21 -12.09 -32.93
CA GLN A 363 4.54 -12.48 -33.42
C GLN A 363 4.93 -11.71 -34.70
N ALA A 364 4.70 -10.39 -34.69
CA ALA A 364 5.05 -9.52 -35.82
C ALA A 364 6.47 -9.00 -35.67
N ASP A 365 7.19 -8.80 -36.79
CA ASP A 365 8.56 -8.28 -36.77
C ASP A 365 8.60 -6.81 -36.31
N GLY A 366 7.51 -6.07 -36.49
CA GLY A 366 7.37 -4.73 -35.93
C GLY A 366 5.92 -4.28 -35.76
N CYS A 367 5.68 -3.43 -34.75
CA CYS A 367 4.39 -2.81 -34.48
C CYS A 367 4.56 -1.32 -34.19
N VAL A 368 3.80 -0.48 -34.88
CA VAL A 368 3.87 0.98 -34.77
C VAL A 368 2.51 1.54 -34.39
N LEU A 369 2.47 2.42 -33.41
CA LEU A 369 1.30 3.24 -33.10
C LEU A 369 1.57 4.69 -33.52
N SER A 370 0.63 5.26 -34.29
CA SER A 370 0.77 6.61 -34.78
C SER A 370 -0.51 7.43 -34.58
N LEU A 371 -0.35 8.70 -34.24
CA LEU A 371 -1.44 9.67 -34.09
C LEU A 371 -1.42 10.64 -35.26
N TRP A 372 -2.58 10.85 -35.86
CA TRP A 372 -2.80 11.79 -36.95
C TRP A 372 -4.30 11.98 -37.18
N THR A 373 -4.65 13.11 -37.76
CA THR A 373 -6.01 13.51 -38.14
C THR A 373 -6.05 13.92 -39.62
N GLU A 374 -7.24 14.12 -40.18
CA GLU A 374 -7.43 14.54 -41.58
C GLU A 374 -6.74 15.87 -41.92
N ASP A 375 -6.58 16.73 -40.91
CA ASP A 375 -6.01 18.07 -41.05
C ASP A 375 -4.48 18.08 -40.92
N ASP A 376 -3.87 16.97 -40.49
CA ASP A 376 -2.43 16.87 -40.28
C ASP A 376 -1.69 16.61 -41.61
N GLU A 377 -0.50 17.18 -41.75
CA GLU A 377 0.34 17.00 -42.94
C GLU A 377 1.16 15.70 -42.88
N TYR A 378 1.60 15.31 -41.68
CA TYR A 378 2.49 14.17 -41.43
C TYR A 378 1.98 13.30 -40.27
N VAL A 379 2.37 12.02 -40.30
CA VAL A 379 2.05 11.05 -39.24
C VAL A 379 3.00 11.20 -38.05
N GLN A 380 2.45 11.32 -36.84
CA GLN A 380 3.25 11.35 -35.61
C GLN A 380 3.38 9.93 -35.01
N CYS A 381 4.59 9.39 -34.98
CA CYS A 381 4.87 8.13 -34.29
C CYS A 381 4.91 8.35 -32.77
N VAL A 382 4.12 7.58 -32.02
CA VAL A 382 4.02 7.68 -30.55
C VAL A 382 4.36 6.38 -29.83
N GLY A 383 4.49 5.26 -30.55
CA GLY A 383 4.91 3.97 -30.00
C GLY A 383 5.51 3.08 -31.09
N LEU A 384 6.54 2.31 -30.72
CA LEU A 384 7.26 1.42 -31.63
C LEU A 384 7.74 0.16 -30.90
N TYR A 385 7.45 -0.99 -31.50
CA TYR A 385 7.98 -2.29 -31.17
C TYR A 385 8.71 -2.88 -32.39
N ASP A 386 9.86 -3.50 -32.15
CA ASP A 386 10.73 -4.12 -33.15
C ASP A 386 11.30 -5.41 -32.55
N SER A 387 11.11 -6.55 -33.24
CA SER A 387 11.54 -7.86 -32.75
C SER A 387 13.05 -8.09 -32.85
N GLU A 388 13.77 -7.35 -33.71
CA GLU A 388 15.21 -7.52 -33.93
C GLU A 388 16.08 -6.73 -32.92
N ARG A 389 15.47 -5.95 -32.01
CA ARG A 389 16.17 -5.27 -30.91
C ARG A 389 16.36 -6.19 -29.70
N GLU A 390 17.24 -7.18 -29.80
CA GLU A 390 17.85 -7.86 -28.65
C GLU A 390 19.25 -7.26 -28.36
N PHE A 391 19.44 -6.79 -27.12
CA PHE A 391 20.72 -6.56 -26.42
C PHE A 391 21.96 -6.20 -27.27
N VAL A 392 22.17 -4.91 -27.51
CA VAL A 392 23.54 -4.38 -27.66
C VAL A 392 23.84 -3.56 -26.42
N ALA A 393 24.48 -4.19 -25.44
CA ALA A 393 25.20 -3.46 -24.41
C ALA A 393 26.32 -2.70 -25.13
N VAL A 394 26.16 -1.39 -25.28
CA VAL A 394 27.22 -0.52 -25.77
C VAL A 394 28.25 -0.43 -24.65
N GLU A 395 29.40 -1.08 -24.83
CA GLU A 395 30.63 -0.71 -24.16
C GLU A 395 30.99 0.71 -24.59
N GLU A 396 30.63 1.70 -23.78
CA GLU A 396 31.19 3.05 -23.88
C GLU A 396 32.15 3.28 -22.71
N ASP A 397 33.42 3.51 -23.08
CA ASP A 397 34.55 3.87 -22.25
C ASP A 397 34.19 4.87 -21.15
N PHE A 398 34.32 4.44 -19.88
CA PHE A 398 34.46 5.36 -18.75
C PHE A 398 35.83 5.16 -18.08
N SER A 399 36.71 6.09 -18.38
CA SER A 399 37.90 6.38 -17.58
C SER A 399 37.51 7.37 -16.47
N SER A 400 37.20 6.86 -15.26
CA SER A 400 37.67 7.38 -13.96
C SER A 400 36.89 6.83 -12.75
N PRO A 401 37.51 6.78 -11.55
CA PRO A 401 37.12 5.88 -10.47
C PRO A 401 36.47 6.61 -9.28
N ASN A 402 35.38 6.04 -8.75
CA ASN A 402 34.96 6.00 -7.34
C ASN A 402 33.43 5.96 -7.25
N VAL A 403 32.87 4.87 -6.73
CA VAL A 403 32.09 4.82 -5.47
C VAL A 403 31.87 3.32 -5.14
N LEU A 404 32.29 2.91 -3.95
CA LEU A 404 32.01 1.61 -3.34
C LEU A 404 30.68 1.66 -2.55
N ALA A 405 30.04 0.48 -2.44
CA ALA A 405 29.01 0.04 -1.48
C ALA A 405 27.53 0.13 -1.93
N ASN A 406 26.90 -1.04 -2.21
CA ASN A 406 26.02 -1.78 -1.26
C ASN A 406 25.38 -3.04 -1.94
N PRO A 407 25.42 -4.28 -1.40
CA PRO A 407 24.91 -5.48 -2.09
C PRO A 407 23.44 -5.88 -1.82
N ASP A 408 22.64 -5.13 -1.06
CA ASP A 408 21.34 -5.63 -0.54
C ASP A 408 20.06 -4.94 -1.07
N SER A 409 20.00 -4.60 -2.36
CA SER A 409 18.74 -4.13 -2.98
C SER A 409 18.38 -4.90 -4.25
N VAL A 410 17.99 -6.17 -4.08
CA VAL A 410 17.36 -6.96 -5.15
C VAL A 410 15.85 -6.97 -4.92
N THR A 411 15.15 -5.99 -5.50
CA THR A 411 13.69 -6.06 -5.70
C THR A 411 13.35 -5.77 -7.16
N LYS A 412 12.93 -6.85 -7.86
CA LYS A 412 11.98 -6.95 -8.99
C LYS A 412 12.02 -5.88 -10.11
N PHE A 413 12.56 -6.29 -11.26
CA PHE A 413 12.19 -5.91 -12.64
C PHE A 413 11.91 -4.41 -12.93
N ASP A 414 12.97 -3.59 -12.94
CA ASP A 414 13.03 -2.42 -13.80
C ASP A 414 13.72 -2.80 -15.11
N ARG A 415 12.95 -2.96 -16.19
CA ARG A 415 13.52 -3.03 -17.56
C ARG A 415 13.97 -1.62 -17.96
N PRO A 416 15.13 -1.45 -18.63
CA PRO A 416 15.69 -0.15 -18.96
C PRO A 416 15.01 0.44 -20.21
N TRP A 417 13.92 1.18 -20.02
CA TRP A 417 13.33 2.02 -21.08
C TRP A 417 13.16 3.49 -20.67
N ALA A 418 13.67 3.87 -19.50
CA ALA A 418 13.63 5.24 -19.00
C ALA A 418 14.86 6.07 -19.46
N SER A 419 15.03 6.23 -20.77
CA SER A 419 15.79 7.36 -21.32
C SER A 419 14.84 8.22 -22.15
N PRO A 420 14.46 9.43 -21.69
CA PRO A 420 13.47 10.29 -22.36
C PRO A 420 13.91 10.82 -23.76
N ASN A 421 15.09 10.42 -24.25
CA ASN A 421 15.79 11.06 -25.37
C ASN A 421 16.06 10.15 -26.59
N ALA A 422 15.50 8.94 -26.66
CA ALA A 422 15.50 8.21 -27.94
C ALA A 422 14.39 8.79 -28.83
N SER A 423 14.73 9.77 -29.67
CA SER A 423 13.79 10.41 -30.60
C SER A 423 13.07 9.36 -31.45
N LEU A 424 11.75 9.21 -31.25
CA LEU A 424 10.93 8.37 -32.11
C LEU A 424 11.02 8.90 -33.57
N PRO A 425 11.14 8.01 -34.57
CA PRO A 425 11.27 8.43 -35.96
C PRO A 425 10.01 9.21 -36.42
N GLN A 426 10.20 10.41 -36.95
CA GLN A 426 9.14 11.20 -37.59
C GLN A 426 8.94 10.74 -39.03
N SER A 427 7.68 10.69 -39.48
CA SER A 427 7.37 10.29 -40.86
C SER A 427 7.83 11.35 -41.85
N LEU A 428 8.51 10.93 -42.92
CA LEU A 428 8.99 11.80 -44.01
C LEU A 428 8.01 11.86 -45.20
N VAL A 429 6.92 11.09 -45.15
CA VAL A 429 5.93 11.01 -46.23
C VAL A 429 4.63 11.70 -45.79
N PRO A 430 4.13 12.68 -46.55
CA PRO A 430 2.84 13.31 -46.24
C PRO A 430 1.69 12.30 -46.28
N ILE A 431 0.70 12.45 -45.40
CA ILE A 431 -0.47 11.54 -45.33
C ILE A 431 -1.19 11.41 -46.68
N ARG A 432 -1.24 12.51 -47.46
CA ARG A 432 -1.81 12.55 -48.82
C ARG A 432 -1.04 11.72 -49.85
N GLY A 433 0.26 11.51 -49.64
CA GLY A 433 1.14 10.73 -50.51
C GLY A 433 1.16 9.23 -50.20
N ASN A 434 0.43 8.79 -49.17
CA ASN A 434 0.45 7.39 -48.73
C ASN A 434 -0.84 6.64 -49.15
N PRO A 435 -0.77 5.69 -50.10
CA PRO A 435 -1.95 4.99 -50.61
C PRO A 435 -2.64 4.11 -49.57
N VAL A 436 -1.90 3.53 -48.60
CA VAL A 436 -2.48 2.70 -47.54
C VAL A 436 -3.31 3.55 -46.57
N LEU A 437 -2.78 4.70 -46.16
CA LEU A 437 -3.52 5.65 -45.29
C LEU A 437 -4.72 6.25 -46.02
N GLN A 438 -4.60 6.57 -47.32
CA GLN A 438 -5.74 7.04 -48.11
C GLN A 438 -6.87 6.00 -48.22
N ILE A 439 -6.53 4.72 -48.40
CA ILE A 439 -7.54 3.64 -48.40
C ILE A 439 -8.24 3.57 -47.04
N ILE A 440 -7.51 3.66 -45.93
CA ILE A 440 -8.07 3.62 -44.58
C ILE A 440 -8.93 4.86 -44.29
N MET A 441 -8.56 6.04 -44.81
CA MET A 441 -9.39 7.24 -44.70
C MET A 441 -10.73 7.07 -45.42
N MET A 442 -10.73 6.43 -46.60
CA MET A 442 -11.93 6.20 -47.39
C MET A 442 -12.80 5.06 -46.85
N SER A 443 -12.20 3.92 -46.48
CA SER A 443 -12.93 2.73 -46.04
C SER A 443 -13.27 2.74 -44.56
N LYS A 444 -12.43 3.36 -43.72
CA LYS A 444 -12.42 3.23 -42.25
C LYS A 444 -12.32 1.78 -41.75
N GLU A 445 -11.84 0.88 -42.61
CA GLU A 445 -11.66 -0.54 -42.33
C GLU A 445 -10.16 -0.91 -42.33
N PRO A 446 -9.77 -2.01 -41.65
CA PRO A 446 -8.40 -2.51 -41.70
C PRO A 446 -7.95 -2.85 -43.13
N VAL A 447 -6.70 -2.58 -43.43
CA VAL A 447 -6.07 -2.96 -44.70
C VAL A 447 -5.02 -4.02 -44.42
N ALA A 448 -5.25 -5.23 -44.93
CA ALA A 448 -4.36 -6.38 -44.79
C ALA A 448 -3.73 -6.73 -46.15
N ILE A 449 -2.40 -6.70 -46.22
CA ILE A 449 -1.61 -6.99 -47.41
C ILE A 449 -0.68 -8.18 -47.09
N SER A 450 -0.81 -9.27 -47.84
CA SER A 450 -0.08 -10.53 -47.59
C SER A 450 1.30 -10.61 -48.25
N ASP A 451 1.47 -9.94 -49.38
CA ASP A 451 2.78 -9.68 -50.01
C ASP A 451 2.81 -8.28 -50.63
N LEU A 452 3.70 -7.42 -50.12
CA LEU A 452 3.92 -6.06 -50.62
C LEU A 452 4.68 -6.05 -51.97
N ASN A 453 5.34 -7.15 -52.36
CA ASN A 453 5.99 -7.24 -53.67
C ASN A 453 4.99 -7.37 -54.83
N GLU A 454 3.78 -7.87 -54.56
CA GLU A 454 2.70 -7.94 -55.55
C GLU A 454 2.03 -6.57 -55.77
N ARG A 455 2.22 -5.62 -54.84
CA ARG A 455 1.71 -4.24 -54.89
C ARG A 455 2.79 -3.22 -54.51
N PRO A 456 3.80 -3.01 -55.36
CA PRO A 456 4.95 -2.14 -55.07
C PRO A 456 4.57 -0.65 -54.95
N ASP A 457 3.43 -0.25 -55.51
CA ASP A 457 2.80 1.06 -55.33
C ASP A 457 2.38 1.34 -53.88
N MET A 458 2.11 0.29 -53.10
CA MET A 458 1.73 0.37 -51.69
C MET A 458 2.91 0.23 -50.72
N ASN A 459 4.11 -0.04 -51.22
CA ASN A 459 5.33 -0.23 -50.42
C ASN A 459 6.06 1.10 -50.16
N VAL A 460 5.41 2.01 -49.45
CA VAL A 460 5.98 3.31 -49.09
C VAL A 460 6.81 3.18 -47.81
N THR A 461 8.09 3.55 -47.88
CA THR A 461 9.00 3.53 -46.71
C THR A 461 8.68 4.71 -45.78
N GLU A 462 7.68 4.53 -44.91
CA GLU A 462 7.15 5.60 -44.03
C GLU A 462 8.05 6.00 -42.85
N LEU A 463 8.86 5.08 -42.35
CA LEU A 463 9.67 5.20 -41.12
C LEU A 463 11.07 4.65 -41.39
N GLN A 464 12.12 5.21 -40.76
CA GLN A 464 13.51 4.70 -40.83
C GLN A 464 13.70 3.35 -40.10
N LEU A 465 12.74 2.44 -40.24
CA LEU A 465 12.90 1.05 -39.85
C LEU A 465 13.82 0.39 -40.88
N ARG A 466 14.81 -0.37 -40.41
CA ARG A 466 15.96 -0.83 -41.21
C ARG A 466 15.63 -1.83 -42.32
N SER A 467 14.36 -2.16 -42.57
CA SER A 467 13.93 -3.16 -43.57
C SER A 467 12.59 -2.81 -44.24
N ALA A 468 12.48 -3.16 -45.53
CA ALA A 468 11.22 -3.08 -46.26
C ALA A 468 10.29 -4.21 -45.80
N ALA A 469 9.04 -3.89 -45.48
CA ALA A 469 8.07 -4.89 -45.07
C ALA A 469 7.67 -5.75 -46.27
N ARG A 470 7.52 -7.06 -46.05
CA ARG A 470 7.00 -8.02 -47.02
C ARG A 470 5.50 -8.27 -46.83
N ALA A 471 4.97 -8.16 -45.61
CA ALA A 471 3.53 -8.14 -45.34
C ALA A 471 3.18 -7.02 -44.34
N LEU A 472 1.98 -6.45 -44.48
CA LEU A 472 1.54 -5.27 -43.73
C LEU A 472 0.07 -5.38 -43.35
N LEU A 473 -0.25 -5.08 -42.09
CA LEU A 473 -1.61 -4.90 -41.58
C LEU A 473 -1.70 -3.52 -40.94
N VAL A 474 -2.62 -2.68 -41.41
CA VAL A 474 -2.85 -1.34 -40.83
C VAL A 474 -4.30 -1.21 -40.38
N VAL A 475 -4.49 -0.75 -39.15
CA VAL A 475 -5.79 -0.65 -38.48
C VAL A 475 -6.02 0.78 -38.00
N PRO A 476 -7.16 1.43 -38.33
CA PRO A 476 -7.45 2.79 -37.88
C PRO A 476 -7.80 2.86 -36.39
N LEU A 477 -7.36 3.93 -35.73
CA LEU A 477 -7.90 4.37 -34.44
C LEU A 477 -9.08 5.29 -34.69
N LEU A 478 -10.28 4.86 -34.31
CA LEU A 478 -11.52 5.61 -34.52
C LEU A 478 -12.04 6.17 -33.20
N SER A 479 -12.37 7.46 -33.18
CA SER A 479 -13.09 8.14 -32.10
C SER A 479 -14.19 9.00 -32.72
N ASP A 480 -15.43 8.80 -32.28
CA ASP A 480 -16.63 9.48 -32.81
C ASP A 480 -16.73 9.47 -34.35
N GLY A 481 -16.33 8.36 -34.97
CA GLY A 481 -16.37 8.17 -36.43
C GLY A 481 -15.28 8.93 -37.20
N LYS A 482 -14.35 9.60 -36.51
CA LYS A 482 -13.15 10.23 -37.09
C LYS A 482 -11.91 9.39 -36.78
N ILE A 483 -10.95 9.42 -37.70
CA ILE A 483 -9.64 8.80 -37.50
C ILE A 483 -8.79 9.74 -36.65
N ILE A 484 -8.24 9.21 -35.57
CA ILE A 484 -7.31 9.92 -34.67
C ILE A 484 -5.90 9.31 -34.66
N GLY A 485 -5.69 8.27 -35.48
CA GLY A 485 -4.42 7.57 -35.62
C GLY A 485 -4.55 6.21 -36.31
N SER A 486 -3.49 5.42 -36.28
CA SER A 486 -3.44 4.06 -36.83
C SER A 486 -2.42 3.18 -36.11
N ILE A 487 -2.67 1.86 -36.07
CA ILE A 487 -1.69 0.83 -35.69
C ILE A 487 -1.24 0.11 -36.96
N SER A 488 0.07 -0.05 -37.13
CA SER A 488 0.67 -0.76 -38.27
C SER A 488 1.51 -1.94 -37.79
N LEU A 489 1.21 -3.14 -38.28
CA LEU A 489 1.92 -4.39 -38.00
C LEU A 489 2.65 -4.87 -39.27
N ARG A 490 3.93 -5.23 -39.13
CA ARG A 490 4.82 -5.52 -40.25
C ARG A 490 5.50 -6.88 -40.08
N GLN A 491 5.67 -7.58 -41.20
CA GLN A 491 6.52 -8.77 -41.34
C GLN A 491 7.54 -8.50 -42.44
N ASN A 492 8.83 -8.70 -42.18
CA ASN A 492 9.93 -8.29 -43.05
C ASN A 492 10.48 -9.45 -43.89
N SER A 493 10.58 -10.64 -43.31
CA SER A 493 11.32 -11.78 -43.92
C SER A 493 10.48 -12.65 -44.86
N HIS A 494 9.18 -12.86 -44.55
CA HIS A 494 8.31 -13.80 -45.26
C HIS A 494 6.92 -13.22 -45.56
N THR A 495 6.25 -13.77 -46.57
CA THR A 495 4.83 -13.48 -46.83
C THR A 495 3.98 -13.98 -45.67
N ARG A 496 2.96 -13.21 -45.28
CA ARG A 496 2.09 -13.56 -44.16
C ARG A 496 0.62 -13.45 -44.57
N ARG A 497 -0.14 -14.53 -44.38
CA ARG A 497 -1.59 -14.48 -44.48
C ARG A 497 -2.16 -14.05 -43.15
N TRP A 498 -2.73 -12.85 -43.09
CA TRP A 498 -3.43 -12.35 -41.91
C TRP A 498 -4.74 -13.11 -41.73
N LEU A 499 -4.91 -13.78 -40.60
CA LEU A 499 -6.15 -14.50 -40.27
C LEU A 499 -7.21 -13.49 -39.82
N ALA A 500 -8.50 -13.84 -40.00
CA ALA A 500 -9.61 -12.99 -39.52
C ALA A 500 -9.49 -12.72 -38.00
N SER A 501 -9.02 -13.71 -37.23
CA SER A 501 -8.74 -13.57 -35.80
C SER A 501 -7.68 -12.52 -35.46
N ASP A 502 -6.67 -12.36 -36.33
CA ASP A 502 -5.57 -11.40 -36.12
C ASP A 502 -6.06 -9.97 -36.35
N ILE A 503 -6.89 -9.79 -37.38
CA ILE A 503 -7.52 -8.51 -37.73
C ILE A 503 -8.48 -8.08 -36.61
N ASP A 504 -9.35 -8.99 -36.16
CA ASP A 504 -10.29 -8.73 -35.06
C ASP A 504 -9.55 -8.29 -33.78
N LEU A 505 -8.47 -8.98 -33.43
CA LEU A 505 -7.68 -8.66 -32.24
C LEU A 505 -7.05 -7.26 -32.37
N ALA A 506 -6.43 -6.95 -33.51
CA ALA A 506 -5.82 -5.66 -33.75
C ALA A 506 -6.86 -4.51 -33.74
N GLN A 507 -8.07 -4.75 -34.26
CA GLN A 507 -9.18 -3.79 -34.18
C GLN A 507 -9.65 -3.52 -32.74
N ILE A 508 -9.79 -4.57 -31.92
CA ILE A 508 -10.16 -4.42 -30.50
C ILE A 508 -9.11 -3.57 -29.78
N VAL A 509 -7.83 -3.84 -29.99
CA VAL A 509 -6.73 -3.08 -29.38
C VAL A 509 -6.69 -1.65 -29.90
N ALA A 510 -6.91 -1.42 -31.20
CA ALA A 510 -7.00 -0.07 -31.77
C ALA A 510 -8.14 0.76 -31.16
N ALA A 511 -9.30 0.15 -30.91
CA ALA A 511 -10.41 0.84 -30.24
C ALA A 511 -10.06 1.23 -28.79
N GLN A 512 -9.35 0.37 -28.05
CA GLN A 512 -8.88 0.71 -26.69
C GLN A 512 -7.80 1.80 -26.70
N ALA A 513 -6.88 1.74 -27.66
CA ALA A 513 -5.87 2.78 -27.86
C ALA A 513 -6.52 4.14 -28.14
N ALA A 514 -7.56 4.18 -28.98
CA ALA A 514 -8.30 5.40 -29.29
C ALA A 514 -8.94 6.04 -28.04
N LEU A 515 -9.57 5.22 -27.17
CA LEU A 515 -10.13 5.68 -25.90
C LEU A 515 -9.06 6.26 -24.96
N ALA A 516 -7.91 5.60 -24.86
CA ALA A 516 -6.81 6.06 -24.00
C ALA A 516 -6.24 7.42 -24.45
N VAL A 517 -6.09 7.63 -25.76
CA VAL A 517 -5.67 8.92 -26.34
C VAL A 517 -6.66 10.02 -25.99
N GLN A 518 -7.96 9.75 -26.08
CA GLN A 518 -9.01 10.72 -25.78
C GLN A 518 -9.04 11.08 -24.29
N GLN A 519 -8.93 10.09 -23.40
CA GLN A 519 -8.89 10.31 -21.95
C GLN A 519 -7.69 11.17 -21.53
N SER A 520 -6.52 10.92 -22.11
CA SER A 520 -5.33 11.73 -21.88
C SER A 520 -5.54 13.21 -22.25
N ARG A 521 -6.07 13.49 -23.46
CA ARG A 521 -6.32 14.86 -23.92
C ARG A 521 -7.31 15.61 -23.02
N LEU A 522 -8.38 14.92 -22.59
CA LEU A 522 -9.37 15.48 -21.67
C LEU A 522 -8.75 15.79 -20.31
N TYR A 523 -7.94 14.89 -19.77
CA TYR A 523 -7.28 15.08 -18.48
C TYR A 523 -6.33 16.29 -18.51
N GLN A 524 -5.49 16.42 -19.54
CA GLN A 524 -4.57 17.56 -19.69
C GLN A 524 -5.31 18.90 -19.78
N THR A 525 -6.39 18.96 -20.58
CA THR A 525 -7.19 20.18 -20.73
C THR A 525 -7.87 20.57 -19.42
N THR A 526 -8.43 19.60 -18.71
CA THR A 526 -9.10 19.81 -17.42
C THR A 526 -8.11 20.33 -16.37
N ARG A 527 -6.91 19.75 -16.31
CA ARG A 527 -5.85 20.18 -15.39
C ARG A 527 -5.43 21.63 -15.67
N GLN A 528 -5.23 22.00 -16.93
CA GLN A 528 -4.84 23.37 -17.29
C GLN A 528 -5.94 24.40 -16.91
N GLN A 529 -7.22 24.03 -17.05
CA GLN A 529 -8.33 24.88 -16.62
C GLN A 529 -8.38 25.04 -15.10
N ALA A 530 -8.14 23.95 -14.35
CA ALA A 530 -8.10 23.99 -12.89
C ALA A 530 -6.96 24.88 -12.38
N GLU A 531 -5.77 24.80 -12.98
CA GLU A 531 -4.62 25.65 -12.63
C GLU A 531 -4.95 27.14 -12.81
N ARG A 532 -5.59 27.54 -13.93
CA ARG A 532 -6.02 28.94 -14.16
C ARG A 532 -7.08 29.42 -13.17
N LEU A 533 -8.01 28.55 -12.78
CA LEU A 533 -9.04 28.88 -11.79
C LEU A 533 -8.43 29.12 -10.41
N LEU A 534 -7.48 28.27 -10.00
CA LEU A 534 -6.77 28.42 -8.73
C LEU A 534 -5.96 29.73 -8.68
N GLU A 535 -5.31 30.10 -9.79
CA GLU A 535 -4.58 31.36 -9.89
C GLU A 535 -5.50 32.58 -9.76
N ALA A 536 -6.65 32.56 -10.44
CA ALA A 536 -7.65 33.63 -10.33
C ALA A 536 -8.24 33.74 -8.91
N ASP A 537 -8.53 32.61 -8.27
CA ASP A 537 -9.06 32.59 -6.90
C ASP A 537 -8.04 33.09 -5.87
N ARG A 538 -6.74 32.78 -6.08
CA ARG A 538 -5.64 33.31 -5.26
C ARG A 538 -5.56 34.84 -5.33
N LEU A 539 -5.55 35.41 -6.54
CA LEU A 539 -5.51 36.87 -6.74
C LEU A 539 -6.72 37.57 -6.11
N LYS A 540 -7.91 36.97 -6.26
CA LYS A 540 -9.13 37.48 -5.64
C LYS A 540 -9.04 37.47 -4.11
N THR A 541 -8.50 36.39 -3.54
CA THR A 541 -8.35 36.25 -2.08
C THR A 541 -7.37 37.29 -1.52
N GLU A 542 -6.22 37.47 -2.19
CA GLU A 542 -5.23 38.49 -1.83
C GLU A 542 -5.81 39.91 -1.86
N PHE A 543 -6.62 40.22 -2.89
CA PHE A 543 -7.35 41.49 -3.01
C PHE A 543 -8.25 41.78 -1.80
N PHE A 544 -9.08 40.83 -1.38
CA PHE A 544 -9.99 41.03 -0.25
C PHE A 544 -9.26 41.14 1.09
N GLN A 545 -8.14 40.44 1.24
CA GLN A 545 -7.32 40.52 2.45
C GLN A 545 -6.70 41.90 2.63
N ASN A 546 -6.09 42.45 1.59
CA ASN A 546 -5.42 43.75 1.65
C ASN A 546 -6.42 44.90 1.92
N ILE A 547 -7.58 44.91 1.24
CA ILE A 547 -8.63 45.92 1.47
C ILE A 547 -9.17 45.87 2.89
N SER A 548 -9.41 44.66 3.42
CA SER A 548 -9.96 44.48 4.76
C SER A 548 -9.02 45.05 5.83
N HIS A 549 -7.71 44.90 5.65
CA HIS A 549 -6.70 45.45 6.54
C HIS A 549 -6.71 46.98 6.56
N GLU A 550 -6.63 47.60 5.37
CA GLU A 550 -6.63 49.06 5.21
C GLU A 550 -7.90 49.73 5.78
N PHE A 551 -9.02 49.01 5.88
CA PHE A 551 -10.26 49.52 6.49
C PHE A 551 -10.31 49.36 8.01
N ARG A 552 -9.80 48.24 8.56
CA ARG A 552 -9.98 47.90 9.98
C ARG A 552 -9.12 48.74 10.92
N THR A 553 -7.90 49.10 10.53
CA THR A 553 -7.02 49.94 11.37
C THR A 553 -7.63 51.32 11.64
N PRO A 554 -8.05 52.11 10.64
CA PRO A 554 -8.69 53.40 10.91
C PRO A 554 -10.04 53.25 11.63
N LEU A 555 -10.79 52.16 11.41
CA LEU A 555 -12.01 51.87 12.18
C LEU A 555 -11.72 51.62 13.66
N THR A 556 -10.65 50.88 13.99
CA THR A 556 -10.25 50.61 15.38
C THR A 556 -9.90 51.90 16.11
N LEU A 557 -9.08 52.75 15.46
CA LEU A 557 -8.63 54.04 16.00
C LEU A 557 -9.73 55.11 16.06
N THR A 558 -10.86 54.88 15.39
CA THR A 558 -12.03 55.77 15.44
C THR A 558 -13.03 55.29 16.49
N ILE A 559 -13.42 54.01 16.42
CA ILE A 559 -14.48 53.43 17.24
C ILE A 559 -14.00 53.24 18.68
N GLY A 560 -12.78 52.74 18.90
CA GLY A 560 -12.25 52.42 20.23
C GLY A 560 -12.33 53.60 21.21
N PRO A 561 -11.71 54.76 20.90
CA PRO A 561 -11.79 55.93 21.77
C PRO A 561 -13.22 56.44 21.99
N LEU A 562 -14.05 56.46 20.94
CA LEU A 562 -15.45 56.91 21.03
C LEU A 562 -16.28 55.99 21.93
N GLU A 563 -16.13 54.68 21.81
CA GLU A 563 -16.80 53.69 22.67
C GLU A 563 -16.33 53.79 24.12
N SER A 564 -15.02 53.96 24.35
CA SER A 564 -14.45 54.08 25.69
C SER A 564 -15.08 55.24 26.45
N VAL A 565 -15.14 56.42 25.81
CA VAL A 565 -15.75 57.63 26.38
C VAL A 565 -17.26 57.49 26.55
N CYS A 566 -17.97 56.91 25.58
CA CYS A 566 -19.41 56.63 25.71
C CYS A 566 -19.71 55.68 26.88
N SER A 567 -18.82 54.71 27.15
CA SER A 567 -18.98 53.75 28.25
C SER A 567 -18.65 54.34 29.63
N ARG A 568 -17.66 55.25 29.71
CA ARG A 568 -17.21 55.91 30.94
C ARG A 568 -18.02 57.18 31.27
N LYS A 569 -18.73 57.75 30.28
CA LYS A 569 -19.45 59.03 30.36
C LYS A 569 -18.53 60.20 30.71
N GLU A 570 -17.33 60.19 30.16
CA GLU A 570 -16.32 61.24 30.33
C GLU A 570 -16.25 62.13 29.07
N ASP A 571 -15.38 63.14 29.07
CA ASP A 571 -15.06 63.91 27.86
C ASP A 571 -13.97 63.21 27.05
N LEU A 572 -14.02 63.32 25.71
CA LEU A 572 -12.98 62.76 24.84
C LEU A 572 -11.73 63.66 24.86
N PRO A 573 -10.56 63.14 25.25
CA PRO A 573 -9.32 63.90 25.19
C PRO A 573 -9.06 64.42 23.78
N TYR A 574 -8.55 65.64 23.65
CA TYR A 574 -8.30 66.29 22.35
C TYR A 574 -7.42 65.42 21.43
N GLU A 575 -6.40 64.77 21.97
CA GLU A 575 -5.51 63.88 21.23
C GLU A 575 -6.26 62.68 20.63
N GLN A 576 -7.12 62.03 21.41
CA GLN A 576 -7.94 60.91 20.93
C GLN A 576 -8.99 61.36 19.90
N ALA A 577 -9.59 62.55 20.09
CA ALA A 577 -10.52 63.14 19.14
C ALA A 577 -9.84 63.47 17.79
N ALA A 578 -8.59 63.98 17.84
CA ALA A 578 -7.80 64.28 16.66
C ALA A 578 -7.43 62.99 15.89
N ILE A 579 -7.00 61.94 16.60
CA ILE A 579 -6.70 60.61 16.00
C ILE A 579 -7.95 60.03 15.34
N ALA A 580 -9.11 60.05 16.01
CA ALA A 580 -10.37 59.53 15.46
C ALA A 580 -10.83 60.31 14.22
N LEU A 581 -10.75 61.64 14.24
CA LEU A 581 -11.14 62.49 13.10
C LEU A 581 -10.22 62.27 11.90
N ARG A 582 -8.90 62.15 12.12
CA ARG A 582 -7.91 61.86 11.08
C ARG A 582 -8.19 60.51 10.41
N ASN A 583 -8.38 59.47 11.20
CA ASN A 583 -8.66 58.12 10.71
C ASN A 583 -10.02 58.01 10.00
N SER A 584 -11.04 58.74 10.46
CA SER A 584 -12.35 58.83 9.78
C SER A 584 -12.24 59.44 8.37
N ARG A 585 -11.46 60.52 8.23
CA ARG A 585 -11.22 61.16 6.92
C ARG A 585 -10.47 60.24 5.97
N ARG A 586 -9.45 59.53 6.47
CA ARG A 586 -8.70 58.53 5.70
C ARG A 586 -9.60 57.41 5.17
N LEU A 587 -10.46 56.86 6.03
CA LEU A 587 -11.41 55.80 5.63
C LEU A 587 -12.38 56.29 4.55
N LEU A 588 -12.93 57.49 4.69
CA LEU A 588 -13.85 58.06 3.68
C LEU A 588 -13.18 58.20 2.31
N ARG A 589 -11.90 58.60 2.27
CA ARG A 589 -11.14 58.68 1.02
C ARG A 589 -10.94 57.31 0.38
N LEU A 590 -10.52 56.32 1.15
CA LEU A 590 -10.36 54.93 0.73
C LEU A 590 -11.64 54.36 0.11
N VAL A 591 -12.79 54.59 0.75
CA VAL A 591 -14.10 54.19 0.22
C VAL A 591 -14.42 54.88 -1.11
N ASN A 592 -14.18 56.18 -1.21
CA ASN A 592 -14.42 56.92 -2.45
C ASN A 592 -13.51 56.46 -3.60
N GLN A 593 -12.22 56.20 -3.33
CA GLN A 593 -11.28 55.66 -4.33
C GLN A 593 -11.74 54.29 -4.86
N LEU A 594 -12.21 53.41 -3.97
CA LEU A 594 -12.74 52.10 -4.36
C LEU A 594 -14.02 52.22 -5.21
N LEU A 595 -14.92 53.13 -4.85
CA LEU A 595 -16.15 53.39 -5.61
C LEU A 595 -15.87 53.98 -7.00
N ASP A 596 -14.87 54.86 -7.12
CA ASP A 596 -14.46 55.42 -8.40
C ASP A 596 -13.90 54.34 -9.34
N LEU A 597 -13.08 53.42 -8.82
CA LEU A 597 -12.58 52.26 -9.57
C LEU A 597 -13.69 51.30 -10.00
N GLN A 598 -14.64 50.97 -9.11
CA GLN A 598 -15.79 50.14 -9.46
C GLN A 598 -16.66 50.76 -10.56
N ARG A 599 -16.79 52.09 -10.57
CA ARG A 599 -17.53 52.82 -11.62
C ARG A 599 -16.79 52.80 -12.96
N LEU A 600 -15.45 52.84 -12.96
CA LEU A 600 -14.62 52.70 -14.15
C LEU A 600 -14.71 51.28 -14.75
N ASP A 601 -14.52 50.23 -13.94
CA ASP A 601 -14.59 48.82 -14.39
C ASP A 601 -15.95 48.47 -14.99
N ALA A 602 -17.03 48.99 -14.42
CA ALA A 602 -18.38 48.79 -14.93
C ALA A 602 -18.70 49.59 -16.21
N ARG A 603 -17.74 50.39 -16.73
CA ARG A 603 -17.93 51.40 -17.79
C ARG A 603 -19.10 52.35 -17.52
N ARG A 604 -19.41 52.59 -16.23
CA ARG A 604 -20.52 53.45 -15.77
C ARG A 604 -20.06 54.87 -15.49
N MET A 605 -18.75 55.12 -15.45
CA MET A 605 -18.20 56.46 -15.31
C MET A 605 -18.38 57.23 -16.62
N GLN A 606 -19.30 58.20 -16.64
CA GLN A 606 -19.48 59.11 -17.78
C GLN A 606 -18.71 60.42 -17.54
N PRO A 607 -17.60 60.68 -18.25
CA PRO A 607 -16.87 61.94 -18.18
C PRO A 607 -17.63 63.07 -18.88
N SER A 608 -17.43 64.29 -18.40
CA SER A 608 -17.92 65.51 -19.04
C SER A 608 -16.72 66.39 -19.39
N PHE A 609 -16.33 66.37 -20.66
CA PHE A 609 -15.14 67.08 -21.13
C PHE A 609 -15.47 68.51 -21.50
N ARG A 610 -14.71 69.47 -20.96
CA ARG A 610 -14.93 70.90 -21.14
C ARG A 610 -13.62 71.62 -21.46
N PRO A 611 -13.66 72.73 -22.20
CA PRO A 611 -12.46 73.52 -22.48
C PRO A 611 -11.83 74.01 -21.17
N CYS A 612 -10.54 73.77 -21.01
CA CYS A 612 -9.77 74.03 -19.79
C CYS A 612 -8.50 74.82 -20.08
N ASP A 613 -8.24 75.84 -19.27
CA ASP A 613 -6.92 76.48 -19.15
C ASP A 613 -6.04 75.61 -18.23
N LEU A 614 -5.27 74.70 -18.83
CA LEU A 614 -4.42 73.78 -18.08
C LEU A 614 -3.37 74.50 -17.25
N VAL A 615 -2.83 75.63 -17.74
CA VAL A 615 -1.78 76.37 -17.04
C VAL A 615 -2.37 76.97 -15.76
N GLY A 616 -3.50 77.67 -15.86
CA GLY A 616 -4.20 78.23 -14.70
C GLY A 616 -4.64 77.15 -13.71
N PHE A 617 -5.13 76.02 -14.22
CA PHE A 617 -5.55 74.88 -13.42
C PHE A 617 -4.39 74.27 -12.63
N CYS A 618 -3.32 73.84 -13.31
CA CYS A 618 -2.12 73.28 -12.68
C CYS A 618 -1.47 74.24 -11.70
N TYR A 619 -1.43 75.53 -12.01
CA TYR A 619 -0.93 76.57 -11.11
C TYR A 619 -1.76 76.63 -9.83
N SER A 620 -3.10 76.64 -9.94
CA SER A 620 -3.99 76.68 -8.77
C SER A 620 -3.84 75.44 -7.87
N THR A 621 -3.70 74.26 -8.45
CA THR A 621 -3.47 73.02 -7.71
C THR A 621 -2.09 73.06 -7.04
N ALA A 622 -1.03 73.48 -7.74
CA ALA A 622 0.32 73.60 -7.17
C ALA A 622 0.40 74.58 -5.99
N GLU A 623 -0.27 75.74 -6.09
CA GLU A 623 -0.33 76.72 -4.99
C GLU A 623 -1.02 76.14 -3.74
N SER A 624 -1.98 75.23 -3.89
CA SER A 624 -2.60 74.56 -2.74
C SER A 624 -1.63 73.64 -1.97
N PHE A 625 -0.58 73.14 -2.62
CA PHE A 625 0.47 72.30 -2.00
C PHE A 625 1.61 73.12 -1.40
N ARG A 626 1.68 74.43 -1.66
CA ARG A 626 2.78 75.30 -1.22
C ARG A 626 2.96 75.35 0.30
N PRO A 627 1.90 75.50 1.12
CA PRO A 627 2.03 75.50 2.59
C PRO A 627 2.63 74.19 3.13
N TYR A 628 2.36 73.07 2.46
CA TYR A 628 2.86 71.76 2.84
C TYR A 628 4.33 71.55 2.44
N CYS A 629 4.72 72.07 1.27
CA CYS A 629 6.12 72.11 0.85
C CYS A 629 6.93 72.99 1.82
N ASP A 630 6.43 74.16 2.17
CA ASP A 630 7.08 75.08 3.11
C ASP A 630 7.27 74.44 4.50
N LYS A 631 6.24 73.73 4.99
CA LYS A 631 6.29 73.01 6.28
C LYS A 631 7.31 71.87 6.28
N LYS A 632 7.55 71.21 5.14
CA LYS A 632 8.58 70.16 4.96
C LYS A 632 9.91 70.68 4.43
N HIS A 633 10.08 72.02 4.37
CA HIS A 633 11.24 72.70 3.79
C HIS A 633 11.63 72.19 2.38
N LEU A 634 10.63 72.01 1.51
CA LEU A 634 10.77 71.63 0.11
C LEU A 634 10.62 72.85 -0.82
N ASN A 635 11.39 72.90 -1.91
CA ASN A 635 11.19 73.93 -2.93
C ASN A 635 10.24 73.43 -4.03
N LEU A 636 9.07 74.07 -4.15
CA LEU A 636 8.14 73.86 -5.25
C LEU A 636 8.44 74.84 -6.40
N ILE A 637 8.89 74.32 -7.53
CA ILE A 637 9.24 75.07 -8.75
C ILE A 637 8.16 74.84 -9.80
N THR A 638 7.65 75.90 -10.41
CA THR A 638 6.64 75.83 -11.48
C THR A 638 7.23 76.38 -12.78
N GLU A 639 7.30 75.53 -13.80
CA GLU A 639 7.78 75.83 -15.15
C GLU A 639 6.63 75.66 -16.15
N LEU A 640 5.74 76.64 -16.24
CA LEU A 640 4.49 76.51 -17.00
C LEU A 640 4.58 77.27 -18.33
N GLN A 641 4.64 76.55 -19.45
CA GLN A 641 4.57 77.14 -20.79
C GLN A 641 3.11 77.21 -21.28
N GLU A 642 2.77 78.28 -22.00
CA GLU A 642 1.43 78.41 -22.62
C GLU A 642 1.14 77.23 -23.55
N CYS A 643 -0.03 76.62 -23.37
CA CYS A 643 -0.49 75.48 -24.15
C CYS A 643 -1.87 75.78 -24.78
N PRO A 644 -2.15 75.26 -25.99
CA PRO A 644 -3.45 75.42 -26.63
C PRO A 644 -4.59 74.80 -25.82
N LEU A 645 -5.82 75.29 -26.05
CA LEU A 645 -7.02 74.86 -25.34
C LEU A 645 -7.26 73.34 -25.49
N LEU A 646 -7.42 72.67 -24.35
CA LEU A 646 -7.66 71.24 -24.25
C LEU A 646 -8.95 70.95 -23.50
N TYR A 647 -9.51 69.76 -23.70
CA TYR A 647 -10.80 69.37 -23.15
C TYR A 647 -10.62 68.35 -22.04
N LEU A 648 -10.95 68.73 -20.81
CA LEU A 648 -10.82 67.88 -19.63
C LEU A 648 -12.11 67.80 -18.86
N ASP A 649 -12.28 66.68 -18.17
CA ASP A 649 -13.16 66.63 -17.02
C ASP A 649 -12.41 67.16 -15.81
N ILE A 650 -12.68 68.42 -15.45
CA ILE A 650 -11.90 69.15 -14.45
C ILE A 650 -11.92 68.43 -13.09
N GLU A 651 -13.07 67.89 -12.65
CA GLU A 651 -13.17 67.21 -11.35
C GLU A 651 -12.36 65.90 -11.33
N ARG A 652 -12.30 65.18 -12.44
CA ARG A 652 -11.55 63.93 -12.53
C ARG A 652 -10.05 64.18 -12.75
N PHE A 653 -9.70 65.16 -13.58
CA PHE A 653 -8.31 65.47 -13.87
C PHE A 653 -7.61 66.15 -12.68
N ASP A 654 -8.35 66.83 -11.80
CA ASP A 654 -7.83 67.33 -10.51
C ASP A 654 -7.22 66.20 -9.67
N LYS A 655 -7.91 65.05 -9.62
CA LYS A 655 -7.39 63.85 -8.94
C LYS A 655 -6.08 63.36 -9.54
N VAL A 656 -5.85 63.53 -10.84
CA VAL A 656 -4.59 63.12 -11.49
C VAL A 656 -3.44 63.97 -10.96
N ILE A 657 -3.57 65.29 -11.02
CA ILE A 657 -2.53 66.23 -10.56
C ILE A 657 -2.32 66.08 -9.06
N TYR A 658 -3.41 65.97 -8.30
CA TYR A 658 -3.38 65.80 -6.86
C TYR A 658 -2.58 64.56 -6.44
N ASN A 659 -2.88 63.39 -7.02
CA ASN A 659 -2.18 62.14 -6.66
C ASN A 659 -0.68 62.22 -6.99
N LEU A 660 -0.31 62.84 -8.12
CA LEU A 660 1.09 62.97 -8.53
C LEU A 660 1.86 63.97 -7.65
N LEU A 661 1.29 65.14 -7.35
CA LEU A 661 1.90 66.14 -6.46
C LEU A 661 1.97 65.66 -5.01
N SER A 662 0.91 65.00 -4.51
CA SER A 662 0.90 64.42 -3.17
C SER A 662 2.00 63.36 -3.02
N ASN A 663 2.18 62.49 -4.01
CA ASN A 663 3.29 61.54 -4.03
C ASN A 663 4.65 62.25 -4.05
N ALA A 664 4.83 63.29 -4.86
CA ALA A 664 6.07 64.05 -4.90
C ALA A 664 6.42 64.67 -3.53
N VAL A 665 5.45 65.30 -2.86
CA VAL A 665 5.62 65.88 -1.50
C VAL A 665 5.94 64.79 -0.47
N LYS A 666 5.27 63.63 -0.57
CA LYS A 666 5.46 62.52 0.36
C LYS A 666 6.86 61.92 0.27
N PHE A 667 7.33 61.62 -0.93
CA PHE A 667 8.57 60.86 -1.16
C PHE A 667 9.83 61.72 -1.31
N THR A 668 9.70 63.05 -1.34
CA THR A 668 10.85 63.97 -1.31
C THR A 668 11.29 64.27 0.12
N PRO A 669 12.56 64.05 0.49
CA PRO A 669 13.11 64.40 1.80
C PRO A 669 13.31 65.92 1.95
N GLU A 670 13.47 66.39 3.19
CA GLU A 670 13.69 67.81 3.53
C GLU A 670 14.83 68.44 2.71
N GLY A 671 14.63 69.66 2.21
CA GLY A 671 15.60 70.36 1.34
C GLY A 671 15.60 69.91 -0.13
N GLY A 672 14.74 68.95 -0.51
CA GLY A 672 14.55 68.52 -1.90
C GLY A 672 13.71 69.49 -2.73
N ASN A 673 13.65 69.23 -4.04
CA ASN A 673 12.94 70.04 -5.02
C ASN A 673 11.84 69.24 -5.71
N ILE A 674 10.68 69.87 -5.90
CA ILE A 674 9.58 69.36 -6.71
C ILE A 674 9.35 70.35 -7.85
N THR A 675 9.41 69.88 -9.09
CA THR A 675 9.23 70.70 -10.29
C THR A 675 7.99 70.25 -11.04
N LEU A 676 7.02 71.16 -11.19
CA LEU A 676 5.86 71.00 -12.06
C LEU A 676 6.13 71.73 -13.38
N LYS A 677 6.26 70.97 -14.47
CA LYS A 677 6.56 71.49 -15.79
C LYS A 677 5.44 71.21 -16.77
N ILE A 678 5.07 72.20 -17.57
CA ILE A 678 4.14 72.06 -18.70
C ILE A 678 4.85 72.50 -19.97
N GLU A 679 4.85 71.65 -20.99
CA GLU A 679 5.44 71.93 -22.29
C GLU A 679 4.57 71.38 -23.42
N GLN A 680 4.46 72.12 -24.52
CA GLN A 680 3.81 71.62 -25.72
C GLN A 680 4.82 70.85 -26.59
N ALA A 681 4.53 69.58 -26.90
CA ALA A 681 5.29 68.80 -27.88
C ALA A 681 4.38 68.35 -29.03
N GLY A 682 4.39 69.11 -30.13
CA GLY A 682 3.61 68.80 -31.32
C GLY A 682 2.10 68.84 -31.08
N SER A 683 1.43 67.70 -31.27
CA SER A 683 -0.02 67.52 -31.04
C SER A 683 -0.40 67.23 -29.58
N HIS A 684 0.59 67.19 -28.69
CA HIS A 684 0.40 66.81 -27.30
C HIS A 684 0.86 67.93 -26.35
N CYS A 685 0.19 68.00 -25.21
CA CYS A 685 0.63 68.74 -24.04
C CYS A 685 1.28 67.76 -23.07
N LEU A 686 2.52 68.02 -22.66
CA LEU A 686 3.23 67.26 -21.65
C LEU A 686 3.09 67.96 -20.30
N LEU A 687 2.60 67.21 -19.32
CA LEU A 687 2.57 67.59 -17.92
C LEU A 687 3.59 66.70 -17.18
N GLN A 688 4.64 67.31 -16.64
CA GLN A 688 5.71 66.61 -15.94
C GLN A 688 5.76 67.02 -14.47
N ILE A 689 5.81 66.04 -13.58
CA ILE A 689 6.05 66.25 -12.15
C ILE A 689 7.35 65.51 -11.82
N LYS A 690 8.38 66.29 -11.53
CA LYS A 690 9.71 65.80 -11.17
C LYS A 690 9.96 66.03 -9.68
N ASP A 691 10.37 64.99 -8.99
CA ASP A 691 10.81 65.05 -7.59
C ASP A 691 12.28 64.66 -7.47
N THR A 692 12.97 65.19 -6.46
CA THR A 692 14.31 64.74 -6.05
C THR A 692 14.21 63.79 -4.85
N GLY A 693 13.20 62.92 -4.85
CA GLY A 693 12.91 62.00 -3.77
C GLY A 693 13.74 60.72 -3.81
N ILE A 694 13.27 59.71 -3.09
CA ILE A 694 13.96 58.41 -2.95
C ILE A 694 14.13 57.63 -4.26
N GLY A 695 13.41 58.01 -5.32
CA GLY A 695 13.37 57.27 -6.59
C GLY A 695 12.76 55.86 -6.46
N ILE A 696 12.56 55.23 -7.60
CA ILE A 696 11.88 53.93 -7.76
C ILE A 696 12.88 52.96 -8.37
N ARG A 697 12.92 51.72 -7.86
CA ARG A 697 13.80 50.67 -8.40
C ARG A 697 13.30 50.22 -9.78
N THR A 698 14.23 49.94 -10.69
CA THR A 698 13.91 49.54 -12.08
C THR A 698 12.98 48.33 -12.15
N GLU A 699 13.14 47.38 -11.23
CA GLU A 699 12.32 46.15 -11.15
C GLU A 699 10.85 46.43 -10.80
N GLN A 700 10.55 47.59 -10.20
CA GLN A 700 9.21 47.96 -9.71
C GLN A 700 8.44 48.84 -10.68
N ILE A 701 9.13 49.50 -11.61
CA ILE A 701 8.54 50.40 -12.61
C ILE A 701 7.41 49.72 -13.43
N PRO A 702 7.56 48.47 -13.93
CA PRO A 702 6.50 47.81 -14.71
C PRO A 702 5.18 47.65 -13.96
N TYR A 703 5.26 47.60 -12.63
CA TYR A 703 4.14 47.24 -11.76
C TYR A 703 3.54 48.44 -11.01
N LEU A 704 4.08 49.64 -11.22
CA LEU A 704 3.74 50.85 -10.47
C LEU A 704 2.29 51.32 -10.67
N PHE A 705 1.70 50.98 -11.81
CA PHE A 705 0.31 51.29 -12.15
C PHE A 705 -0.64 50.11 -11.90
N GLU A 706 -0.16 49.01 -11.32
CA GLU A 706 -1.03 47.91 -10.92
C GLU A 706 -1.78 48.25 -9.61
N ARG A 707 -2.98 47.69 -9.48
CA ARG A 707 -3.88 47.98 -8.36
C ARG A 707 -3.33 47.34 -7.09
N PHE A 708 -3.36 48.09 -5.98
CA PHE A 708 -2.98 47.62 -4.62
C PHE A 708 -1.52 47.18 -4.47
N ARG A 709 -0.67 47.46 -5.48
CA ARG A 709 0.76 47.14 -5.42
C ARG A 709 1.53 48.34 -4.89
N GLN A 710 2.30 48.12 -3.84
CA GLN A 710 3.25 49.11 -3.31
C GLN A 710 4.68 48.72 -3.69
N ALA A 711 5.55 49.72 -3.85
CA ALA A 711 6.97 49.50 -4.09
C ALA A 711 7.66 48.95 -2.82
N GLU A 712 7.89 47.64 -2.73
CA GLU A 712 8.64 47.01 -1.65
C GLU A 712 10.14 47.35 -1.73
N GLY A 713 10.68 48.16 -0.81
CA GLY A 713 12.14 48.17 -0.59
C GLY A 713 12.85 49.49 -0.34
N SER A 714 12.30 50.38 0.49
CA SER A 714 13.07 51.50 1.06
C SER A 714 13.10 51.41 2.60
N ALA A 715 14.30 51.54 3.16
CA ALA A 715 14.61 51.43 4.60
C ALA A 715 13.97 52.51 5.50
N ASN A 716 13.11 53.38 4.95
CA ASN A 716 12.31 54.38 5.65
C ASN A 716 10.81 54.14 5.36
N ARG A 717 10.24 53.07 5.92
CA ARG A 717 8.82 52.65 5.77
C ARG A 717 7.84 53.52 6.60
N SER A 718 8.03 54.84 6.63
CA SER A 718 7.12 55.76 7.33
C SER A 718 5.98 56.30 6.45
N TYR A 719 5.72 55.70 5.28
CA TYR A 719 4.85 56.29 4.26
C TYR A 719 3.76 55.31 3.78
N GLU A 720 2.72 55.07 4.60
CA GLU A 720 1.55 54.23 4.27
C GLU A 720 0.69 54.85 3.15
N GLY A 721 0.35 54.12 2.07
CA GLY A 721 -0.56 54.60 1.02
C GLY A 721 -1.38 53.49 0.36
N SER A 722 -2.61 53.75 -0.09
CA SER A 722 -3.57 52.70 -0.51
C SER A 722 -3.17 51.85 -1.73
N GLY A 723 -2.11 52.20 -2.46
CA GLY A 723 -1.73 51.53 -3.71
C GLY A 723 -2.75 51.69 -4.84
N LEU A 724 -3.76 52.56 -4.66
CA LEU A 724 -4.82 52.82 -5.64
C LEU A 724 -4.61 54.11 -6.42
N GLY A 725 -3.85 55.06 -5.87
CA GLY A 725 -3.71 56.41 -6.44
C GLY A 725 -3.13 56.42 -7.86
N LEU A 726 -2.02 55.71 -8.09
CA LEU A 726 -1.37 55.68 -9.41
C LEU A 726 -2.14 54.85 -10.44
N ALA A 727 -2.77 53.75 -10.03
CA ALA A 727 -3.67 52.99 -10.90
C ALA A 727 -4.86 53.85 -11.34
N LEU A 728 -5.45 54.61 -10.42
CA LEU A 728 -6.51 55.57 -10.73
C LEU A 728 -6.02 56.69 -11.66
N VAL A 729 -4.81 57.22 -11.44
CA VAL A 729 -4.19 58.21 -12.34
C VAL A 729 -4.11 57.66 -13.76
N LYS A 730 -3.60 56.44 -13.95
CA LYS A 730 -3.49 55.83 -15.28
C LYS A 730 -4.85 55.71 -15.96
N GLU A 731 -5.84 55.15 -15.27
CA GLU A 731 -7.21 54.97 -15.80
C GLU A 731 -7.87 56.32 -16.14
N LEU A 732 -7.68 57.35 -15.30
CA LEU A 732 -8.21 58.69 -15.54
C LEU A 732 -7.50 59.40 -16.70
N VAL A 733 -6.18 59.23 -16.85
CA VAL A 733 -5.43 59.77 -17.99
C VAL A 733 -5.86 59.09 -19.29
N GLU A 734 -6.02 57.76 -19.29
CA GLU A 734 -6.50 56.98 -20.43
C GLU A 734 -7.95 57.34 -20.79
N LEU A 735 -8.81 57.64 -19.78
CA LEU A 735 -10.17 58.15 -20.00
C LEU A 735 -10.19 59.47 -20.78
N HIS A 736 -9.17 60.31 -20.61
CA HIS A 736 -8.98 61.56 -21.36
C HIS A 736 -8.24 61.34 -22.70
N GLY A 737 -8.03 60.09 -23.12
CA GLY A 737 -7.28 59.73 -24.32
C GLY A 737 -5.78 60.00 -24.22
N GLY A 738 -5.25 60.24 -23.02
CA GLY A 738 -3.84 60.48 -22.76
C GLY A 738 -3.04 59.23 -22.43
N GLN A 739 -1.74 59.41 -22.18
CA GLN A 739 -0.84 58.37 -21.70
C GLN A 739 -0.04 58.88 -20.49
N ILE A 740 0.41 57.98 -19.61
CA ILE A 740 1.33 58.29 -18.51
C ILE A 740 2.54 57.35 -18.52
N SER A 741 3.71 57.86 -18.13
CA SER A 741 4.91 57.07 -17.84
C SER A 741 5.65 57.61 -16.61
N VAL A 742 6.63 56.85 -16.17
CA VAL A 742 7.56 57.24 -15.12
C VAL A 742 9.00 56.93 -15.54
N GLU A 743 9.90 57.88 -15.32
CA GLU A 743 11.34 57.70 -15.37
C GLU A 743 11.90 57.95 -13.98
N SER A 744 12.67 57.01 -13.44
CA SER A 744 13.17 57.15 -12.07
C SER A 744 14.47 56.40 -11.87
N VAL A 745 15.33 56.97 -11.02
CA VAL A 745 16.59 56.38 -10.57
C VAL A 745 16.57 56.33 -9.06
N TYR A 746 16.74 55.13 -8.51
CA TYR A 746 16.72 54.91 -7.06
C TYR A 746 17.82 55.74 -6.38
N GLY A 747 17.42 56.59 -5.43
CA GLY A 747 18.26 57.53 -4.70
C GLY A 747 18.39 58.93 -5.31
N GLU A 748 17.94 59.15 -6.55
CA GLU A 748 18.07 60.46 -7.24
C GLU A 748 16.71 61.17 -7.45
N GLY A 749 15.62 60.42 -7.62
CA GLY A 749 14.27 60.98 -7.76
C GLY A 749 13.44 60.33 -8.87
N SER A 750 12.24 60.86 -9.11
CA SER A 750 11.30 60.36 -10.13
C SER A 750 10.76 61.49 -10.99
N THR A 751 10.42 61.17 -12.24
CA THR A 751 9.74 62.07 -13.17
C THR A 751 8.54 61.35 -13.76
N PHE A 752 7.35 61.81 -13.39
CA PHE A 752 6.09 61.36 -13.99
C PHE A 752 5.75 62.25 -15.17
N THR A 753 5.49 61.66 -16.34
CA THR A 753 5.12 62.39 -17.55
C THR A 753 3.73 61.95 -18.01
N VAL A 754 2.82 62.92 -18.15
CA VAL A 754 1.47 62.73 -18.68
C VAL A 754 1.37 63.42 -20.04
N TRP A 755 0.94 62.69 -21.06
CA TRP A 755 0.69 63.19 -22.41
C TRP A 755 -0.80 63.35 -22.65
N LEU A 756 -1.23 64.56 -23.00
CA LEU A 756 -2.62 64.88 -23.32
C LEU A 756 -2.74 65.34 -24.77
N HIS A 757 -3.76 64.88 -25.49
CA HIS A 757 -4.02 65.33 -26.85
C HIS A 757 -4.66 66.72 -26.86
N LEU A 758 -4.21 67.59 -27.77
CA LEU A 758 -4.81 68.92 -27.96
C LEU A 758 -6.14 68.83 -28.73
N GLY A 759 -7.09 69.71 -28.40
CA GLY A 759 -8.43 69.74 -29.01
C GLY A 759 -9.37 68.64 -28.50
N SER A 760 -10.54 68.48 -29.13
CA SER A 760 -11.60 67.52 -28.73
C SER A 760 -11.79 66.33 -29.68
N THR A 761 -11.00 66.24 -30.76
CA THR A 761 -11.22 65.26 -31.84
C THR A 761 -11.02 63.79 -31.44
N HIS A 762 -10.30 63.54 -30.35
CA HIS A 762 -10.06 62.21 -29.79
C HIS A 762 -11.12 61.77 -28.77
N LEU A 763 -12.02 62.69 -28.37
CA LEU A 763 -13.03 62.47 -27.34
C LEU A 763 -14.39 62.13 -27.95
N PRO A 764 -15.27 61.39 -27.24
CA PRO A 764 -16.62 61.10 -27.70
C PRO A 764 -17.43 62.40 -27.84
N PRO A 765 -18.01 62.70 -29.02
CA PRO A 765 -18.70 63.97 -29.26
C PRO A 765 -19.93 64.19 -28.38
N GLU A 766 -20.53 63.11 -27.86
CA GLU A 766 -21.68 63.16 -26.96
C GLU A 766 -21.33 63.61 -25.53
N GLN A 767 -20.04 63.61 -25.17
CA GLN A 767 -19.54 63.90 -23.82
C GLN A 767 -18.77 65.24 -23.74
N VAL A 768 -18.63 65.94 -24.87
CA VAL A 768 -17.97 67.24 -24.97
C VAL A 768 -18.99 68.36 -24.79
N LEU A 769 -18.76 69.23 -23.81
CA LEU A 769 -19.59 70.40 -23.50
C LEU A 769 -18.76 71.67 -23.72
N GLU A 770 -19.24 72.61 -24.52
CA GLU A 770 -18.53 73.88 -24.80
C GLU A 770 -18.68 74.95 -23.71
N ILE A 771 -19.30 74.62 -22.58
CA ILE A 771 -19.52 75.57 -21.48
C ILE A 771 -18.32 75.54 -20.54
N PRO A 772 -17.58 76.65 -20.33
CA PRO A 772 -16.51 76.73 -19.33
C PRO A 772 -17.08 76.54 -17.92
N THR A 773 -16.38 75.82 -17.05
CA THR A 773 -16.80 75.62 -15.65
C THR A 773 -16.03 76.56 -14.74
N GLU A 774 -16.71 77.14 -13.74
CA GLU A 774 -16.04 77.79 -12.62
C GLU A 774 -15.44 76.72 -11.69
N PHE A 775 -14.14 76.85 -11.38
CA PHE A 775 -13.43 75.95 -10.49
C PHE A 775 -13.88 76.18 -9.04
N ASN A 776 -14.45 75.16 -8.40
CA ASN A 776 -14.93 75.24 -7.03
C ASN A 776 -13.88 74.62 -6.08
N SER A 777 -13.05 75.47 -5.46
CA SER A 777 -11.91 75.07 -4.61
C SER A 777 -12.28 74.36 -3.30
N SER A 778 -13.57 74.25 -2.98
CA SER A 778 -14.08 73.82 -1.68
C SER A 778 -14.00 72.31 -1.39
N LYS A 779 -13.68 71.45 -2.40
CA LYS A 779 -13.52 69.99 -2.22
C LYS A 779 -12.09 69.55 -1.85
N ALA A 780 -11.06 70.37 -2.08
CA ALA A 780 -9.65 70.02 -1.86
C ALA A 780 -9.31 69.73 -0.38
N VAL A 781 -10.08 70.29 0.57
CA VAL A 781 -9.87 70.13 2.03
C VAL A 781 -10.00 68.68 2.50
N VAL A 782 -10.83 67.85 1.84
CA VAL A 782 -10.98 66.43 2.20
C VAL A 782 -9.80 65.60 1.68
N GLU A 783 -9.15 66.02 0.60
CA GLU A 783 -8.07 65.27 -0.03
C GLU A 783 -6.70 65.55 0.63
N LEU A 784 -6.49 66.75 1.20
CA LEU A 784 -5.22 67.20 1.82
C LEU A 784 -4.86 66.58 3.19
N ALA A 785 -5.74 65.77 3.79
CA ALA A 785 -5.52 65.23 5.14
C ALA A 785 -4.32 64.27 5.28
N ASP A 786 -3.81 63.66 4.20
CA ASP A 786 -2.62 62.79 4.25
C ASP A 786 -1.33 63.59 4.43
N VAL A 787 -1.25 64.78 3.81
CA VAL A 787 -0.08 65.65 3.91
C VAL A 787 -0.03 66.31 5.29
N GLU A 788 -1.20 66.59 5.88
CA GLU A 788 -1.33 67.11 7.25
C GLU A 788 -0.92 66.09 8.33
N GLY A 789 -1.21 64.80 8.13
CA GLY A 789 -0.91 63.71 9.07
C GLY A 789 0.58 63.38 9.18
N ASP A 790 1.30 63.29 8.05
CA ASP A 790 2.75 62.98 8.03
C ASP A 790 3.60 64.18 8.51
N LEU A 791 3.11 65.42 8.38
CA LEU A 791 3.85 66.63 8.78
C LEU A 791 3.69 67.00 10.26
N SER A 792 2.74 66.40 11.00
CA SER A 792 2.61 66.63 12.45
C SER A 792 3.53 65.75 13.28
N ASP A 793 3.98 64.60 12.75
CA ASP A 793 4.84 63.66 13.48
C ASP A 793 6.28 64.18 13.66
N ALA A 794 6.69 65.18 12.87
CA ALA A 794 8.02 65.78 12.94
C ALA A 794 8.22 66.71 14.17
N GLU A 795 7.16 67.24 14.78
CA GLU A 795 7.28 68.17 15.94
C GLU A 795 7.12 67.49 17.30
N ILE A 796 6.75 66.20 17.37
CA ILE A 796 6.72 65.44 18.63
C ILE A 796 8.09 64.76 18.89
N GLY A 797 9.03 64.86 17.95
CA GLY A 797 10.32 64.19 17.97
C GLY A 797 11.53 65.07 18.28
N SER A 798 11.60 65.73 19.45
CA SER A 798 12.89 66.22 19.98
C SER A 798 12.90 66.49 21.49
N GLU A 799 12.25 65.65 22.29
CA GLU A 799 12.75 65.41 23.65
C GLU A 799 13.35 64.01 23.67
N SER A 800 14.65 63.96 23.90
CA SER A 800 15.38 62.75 24.24
C SER A 800 14.64 62.02 25.36
N PHE A 801 13.95 60.92 25.02
CA PHE A 801 13.47 59.96 26.00
C PHE A 801 14.67 59.21 26.57
N GLU A 802 15.39 59.87 27.48
CA GLU A 802 16.10 59.16 28.53
C GLU A 802 15.09 58.20 29.20
N ALA A 803 15.57 57.01 29.50
CA ALA A 803 14.84 56.04 30.29
C ALA A 803 14.38 56.70 31.59
N ILE A 804 13.10 57.09 31.67
CA ILE A 804 12.48 57.49 32.92
C ILE A 804 12.54 56.25 33.81
N GLU A 805 13.33 56.35 34.88
CA GLU A 805 13.39 55.33 35.93
C GLU A 805 11.97 54.95 36.36
N PRO A 806 11.72 53.67 36.69
CA PRO A 806 10.40 53.25 37.14
C PRO A 806 10.04 54.07 38.38
N VAL A 807 8.95 54.84 38.28
CA VAL A 807 8.32 55.43 39.45
C VAL A 807 7.94 54.25 40.35
N ASN A 808 8.63 54.16 41.49
CA ASN A 808 8.36 53.21 42.56
C ASN A 808 6.86 53.18 42.85
N SER A 809 6.19 52.16 42.32
CA SER A 809 4.88 51.73 42.74
C SER A 809 5.04 50.25 43.08
N GLU A 810 4.89 49.93 44.36
CA GLU A 810 5.01 48.58 44.94
C GLU A 810 3.89 47.62 44.46
N THR A 811 3.31 47.87 43.28
CA THR A 811 2.12 47.22 42.72
C THR A 811 2.17 47.06 41.19
N ALA A 812 3.35 46.90 40.58
CA ALA A 812 3.43 46.56 39.16
C ALA A 812 2.90 45.13 38.92
N VAL A 813 1.85 45.00 38.09
CA VAL A 813 1.12 43.74 37.84
C VAL A 813 1.84 42.82 36.83
N GLY A 814 2.76 43.37 36.03
CA GLY A 814 3.57 42.64 35.05
C GLY A 814 4.12 43.53 33.93
N THR A 815 5.00 42.99 33.09
CA THR A 815 5.59 43.68 31.93
C THR A 815 4.99 43.16 30.62
N VAL A 816 4.43 44.04 29.80
CA VAL A 816 3.83 43.71 28.50
C VAL A 816 4.60 44.37 27.36
N LEU A 817 4.94 43.62 26.31
CA LEU A 817 5.53 44.15 25.09
C LEU A 817 4.45 44.32 24.02
N VAL A 818 4.33 45.51 23.45
CA VAL A 818 3.41 45.82 22.34
C VAL A 818 4.20 45.97 21.04
N VAL A 819 3.85 45.16 20.04
CA VAL A 819 4.49 45.12 18.73
C VAL A 819 3.42 45.35 17.65
N ASP A 820 3.43 46.50 17.02
CA ASP A 820 2.53 46.84 15.91
C ASP A 820 3.30 47.82 15.02
N ASP A 821 3.06 47.90 13.72
CA ASP A 821 3.80 48.80 12.83
C ASP A 821 3.20 50.21 12.80
N ASN A 822 1.91 50.32 13.08
CA ASN A 822 1.18 51.57 13.12
C ASN A 822 1.45 52.33 14.44
N PRO A 823 2.00 53.57 14.40
CA PRO A 823 2.32 54.33 15.60
C PRO A 823 1.09 54.65 16.44
N ASP A 824 -0.01 55.08 15.82
CA ASP A 824 -1.25 55.43 16.53
C ASP A 824 -1.81 54.23 17.30
N LEU A 825 -1.80 53.05 16.69
CA LEU A 825 -2.32 51.84 17.32
C LEU A 825 -1.40 51.34 18.44
N ARG A 826 -0.08 51.39 18.25
CA ARG A 826 0.89 51.14 19.34
C ARG A 826 0.64 52.07 20.53
N PHE A 827 0.48 53.38 20.28
CA PHE A 827 0.25 54.37 21.34
C PHE A 827 -1.09 54.14 22.05
N TYR A 828 -2.15 53.86 21.29
CA TYR A 828 -3.47 53.56 21.84
C TYR A 828 -3.46 52.32 22.75
N VAL A 829 -2.92 51.20 22.27
CA VAL A 829 -2.78 49.95 23.06
C VAL A 829 -1.90 50.17 24.29
N SER A 830 -0.80 50.91 24.14
CA SER A 830 0.07 51.26 25.26
C SER A 830 -0.64 52.08 26.32
N GLY A 831 -1.50 53.03 25.92
CA GLY A 831 -2.29 53.84 26.84
C GLY A 831 -3.22 52.97 27.70
N ILE A 832 -3.99 52.08 27.05
CA ILE A 832 -4.93 51.17 27.73
C ILE A 832 -4.22 50.31 28.80
N LEU A 833 -3.06 49.76 28.47
CA LEU A 833 -2.29 48.88 29.35
C LEU A 833 -1.63 49.64 30.50
N ARG A 834 -1.09 50.84 30.25
CA ARG A 834 -0.48 51.69 31.28
C ARG A 834 -1.52 52.18 32.29
N ASP A 835 -2.69 52.61 31.82
CA ASP A 835 -3.81 53.03 32.68
C ASP A 835 -4.28 51.89 33.60
N SER A 836 -4.00 50.64 33.22
CA SER A 836 -4.36 49.44 33.98
C SER A 836 -3.24 48.92 34.89
N GLY A 837 -2.10 49.63 34.99
CA GLY A 837 -1.00 49.33 35.91
C GLY A 837 0.10 48.39 35.38
N PHE A 838 0.16 48.15 34.06
CA PHE A 838 1.22 47.35 33.44
C PHE A 838 2.42 48.21 33.01
N THR A 839 3.62 47.63 33.11
CA THR A 839 4.82 48.22 32.49
C THR A 839 4.80 47.86 31.00
N VAL A 840 4.79 48.86 30.11
CA VAL A 840 4.66 48.63 28.66
C VAL A 840 5.96 48.93 27.92
N LEU A 841 6.47 47.94 27.20
CA LEU A 841 7.56 48.04 26.24
C LEU A 841 6.97 48.16 24.82
N LEU A 842 7.65 48.89 23.93
CA LEU A 842 7.19 49.12 22.56
C LEU A 842 8.23 48.63 21.56
N ALA A 843 7.76 48.02 20.47
CA ALA A 843 8.58 47.70 19.30
C ALA A 843 7.79 47.96 18.01
N ARG A 844 8.49 48.31 16.93
CA ARG A 844 7.88 48.76 15.67
C ARG A 844 7.65 47.66 14.64
N ASN A 845 8.23 46.48 14.85
CA ASN A 845 8.11 45.31 13.99
C ASN A 845 8.52 44.04 14.74
N GLY A 846 8.30 42.86 14.14
CA GLY A 846 8.61 41.58 14.79
C GLY A 846 10.09 41.34 15.08
N GLU A 847 11.02 41.90 14.29
CA GLU A 847 12.48 41.74 14.54
C GLU A 847 12.90 42.51 15.80
N GLU A 848 12.51 43.78 15.89
CA GLU A 848 12.71 44.61 17.08
C GLU A 848 11.99 44.00 18.29
N GLY A 849 10.76 43.51 18.08
CA GLY A 849 9.97 42.84 19.12
C GLY A 849 10.70 41.63 19.71
N PHE A 850 11.28 40.77 18.86
CA PHE A 850 12.07 39.63 19.31
C PHE A 850 13.34 40.05 20.07
N ALA A 851 14.05 41.08 19.59
CA ALA A 851 15.24 41.60 20.26
C ALA A 851 14.92 42.18 21.64
N VAL A 852 13.83 42.95 21.76
CA VAL A 852 13.35 43.49 23.03
C VAL A 852 12.89 42.37 23.97
N ALA A 853 12.16 41.38 23.45
CA ALA A 853 11.71 40.23 24.23
C ALA A 853 12.89 39.46 24.85
N LYS A 854 13.95 39.22 24.08
CA LYS A 854 15.15 38.53 24.55
C LYS A 854 15.92 39.29 25.63
N ASN A 855 15.99 40.61 25.52
CA ASN A 855 16.75 41.43 26.46
C ASN A 855 15.97 41.75 27.76
N ARG A 856 14.64 41.83 27.69
CA ARG A 856 13.80 42.32 28.79
C ARG A 856 12.85 41.29 29.37
N LEU A 857 12.71 40.11 28.75
CA LEU A 857 11.88 38.97 29.19
C LEU A 857 10.48 39.40 29.67
N PRO A 858 9.63 39.92 28.76
CA PRO A 858 8.28 40.37 29.11
C PRO A 858 7.41 39.20 29.59
N ASP A 859 6.44 39.51 30.45
CA ASP A 859 5.46 38.54 30.95
C ASP A 859 4.37 38.23 29.93
N LEU A 860 4.14 39.11 28.94
CA LEU A 860 3.19 38.93 27.84
C LEU A 860 3.58 39.77 26.62
N ILE A 861 3.28 39.29 25.42
CA ILE A 861 3.50 40.03 24.16
C ILE A 861 2.15 40.23 23.45
N VAL A 862 1.82 41.47 23.09
CA VAL A 862 0.69 41.80 22.21
C VAL A 862 1.29 42.18 20.86
N THR A 863 0.94 41.45 19.80
CA THR A 863 1.51 41.68 18.47
C THR A 863 0.46 41.74 17.38
N ASP A 864 0.66 42.57 16.36
CA ASP A 864 -0.15 42.51 15.15
C ASP A 864 0.22 41.31 14.28
N LEU A 865 -0.73 40.83 13.48
CA LEU A 865 -0.54 39.73 12.55
C LEU A 865 0.32 40.15 11.35
N MET A 866 -0.04 41.28 10.72
CA MET A 866 0.54 41.74 9.46
C MET A 866 1.50 42.89 9.76
N MET A 867 2.80 42.59 9.81
CA MET A 867 3.84 43.60 10.05
C MET A 867 5.00 43.43 9.06
N PRO A 868 5.69 44.51 8.69
CA PRO A 868 6.88 44.48 7.84
C PRO A 868 8.05 43.72 8.51
N LEU A 869 8.93 43.17 7.67
CA LEU A 869 10.13 42.39 8.02
C LEU A 869 9.82 41.02 8.63
N VAL A 870 9.18 41.00 9.79
CA VAL A 870 8.81 39.79 10.52
C VAL A 870 7.34 39.91 10.90
N SER A 871 6.52 38.99 10.37
CA SER A 871 5.08 38.93 10.67
C SER A 871 4.84 38.49 12.12
N GLY A 872 3.64 38.74 12.66
CA GLY A 872 3.28 38.27 14.00
C GLY A 872 3.40 36.76 14.17
N LEU A 873 3.07 35.98 13.14
CA LEU A 873 3.22 34.52 13.15
C LEU A 873 4.70 34.09 13.13
N ASP A 874 5.53 34.77 12.35
CA ASP A 874 6.97 34.49 12.32
C ASP A 874 7.63 34.84 13.65
N LEU A 875 7.20 35.94 14.29
CA LEU A 875 7.62 36.31 15.63
C LEU A 875 7.25 35.23 16.65
N ILE A 876 6.00 34.71 16.61
CA ILE A 876 5.60 33.60 17.49
C ILE A 876 6.51 32.39 17.28
N ARG A 877 6.79 32.01 16.03
CA ARG A 877 7.71 30.90 15.75
C ARG A 877 9.09 31.15 16.35
N MET A 878 9.67 32.34 16.15
CA MET A 878 10.97 32.70 16.72
C MET A 878 10.97 32.63 18.25
N LEU A 879 9.89 33.08 18.90
CA LEU A 879 9.72 32.99 20.35
C LEU A 879 9.62 31.53 20.83
N ARG A 880 8.93 30.66 20.09
CA ARG A 880 8.74 29.24 20.45
C ARG A 880 9.99 28.38 20.23
N GLU A 881 10.90 28.80 19.35
CA GLU A 881 12.20 28.16 19.11
C GLU A 881 13.26 28.53 20.17
N ASP A 882 13.14 29.69 20.83
CA ASP A 882 14.06 30.15 21.86
C ASP A 882 13.75 29.52 23.24
N GLN A 883 14.75 28.96 23.92
CA GLN A 883 14.54 28.22 25.17
C GLN A 883 14.03 29.09 26.33
N GLU A 884 14.36 30.39 26.35
CA GLU A 884 13.95 31.29 27.43
C GLU A 884 12.56 31.90 27.16
N LEU A 885 12.23 32.12 25.89
CA LEU A 885 10.98 32.80 25.48
C LEU A 885 9.85 31.84 25.08
N LYS A 886 10.12 30.55 24.90
CA LYS A 886 9.12 29.56 24.48
C LYS A 886 7.86 29.55 25.34
N GLY A 887 7.99 29.90 26.62
CA GLY A 887 6.88 29.97 27.57
C GLY A 887 6.16 31.31 27.68
N THR A 888 6.58 32.37 26.98
CA THR A 888 5.96 33.70 27.08
C THR A 888 4.62 33.74 26.34
N PRO A 889 3.53 34.17 26.97
CA PRO A 889 2.22 34.23 26.34
C PRO A 889 2.14 35.33 25.28
N VAL A 890 1.48 35.06 24.16
CA VAL A 890 1.33 35.99 23.02
C VAL A 890 -0.15 36.18 22.67
N ILE A 891 -0.59 37.44 22.62
CA ILE A 891 -1.89 37.88 22.09
C ILE A 891 -1.68 38.40 20.67
N LEU A 892 -2.38 37.82 19.71
CA LEU A 892 -2.34 38.22 18.31
C LEU A 892 -3.52 39.14 17.98
N LEU A 893 -3.24 40.39 17.60
CA LEU A 893 -4.23 41.29 17.04
C LEU A 893 -4.43 40.94 15.57
N THR A 894 -5.69 40.78 15.12
CA THR A 894 -5.95 40.29 13.76
C THR A 894 -7.12 40.98 13.06
N ALA A 895 -6.95 41.28 11.77
CA ALA A 895 -8.03 41.59 10.83
C ALA A 895 -8.79 40.31 10.35
N LYS A 896 -8.40 39.17 10.91
CA LYS A 896 -8.98 37.84 10.86
C LYS A 896 -10.30 37.60 11.60
N ALA A 897 -11.48 37.47 11.01
CA ALA A 897 -12.69 37.10 11.81
C ALA A 897 -13.12 35.62 11.61
N ASP A 898 -12.47 34.94 10.68
CA ASP A 898 -12.74 33.57 10.23
C ASP A 898 -12.15 32.51 11.17
N GLU A 899 -12.88 31.40 11.35
CA GLU A 899 -12.50 30.26 12.18
C GLU A 899 -11.19 29.60 11.70
N ASP A 900 -10.90 29.60 10.39
CA ASP A 900 -9.71 28.96 9.82
C ASP A 900 -8.41 29.66 10.26
N THR A 901 -8.39 30.99 10.30
CA THR A 901 -7.21 31.74 10.78
C THR A 901 -7.02 31.59 12.30
N ARG A 902 -8.10 31.39 13.07
CA ARG A 902 -8.00 31.02 14.50
C ARG A 902 -7.38 29.64 14.67
N ILE A 903 -7.72 28.68 13.81
CA ILE A 903 -7.15 27.32 13.84
C ILE A 903 -5.65 27.38 13.53
N GLU A 904 -5.23 28.08 12.48
CA GLU A 904 -3.81 28.21 12.11
C GLU A 904 -2.98 28.96 13.19
N GLY A 905 -3.56 29.97 13.84
CA GLY A 905 -2.93 30.69 14.95
C GLY A 905 -2.74 29.84 16.21
N VAL A 906 -3.71 28.96 16.52
CA VAL A 906 -3.62 28.00 17.64
C VAL A 906 -2.60 26.90 17.33
N GLU A 907 -2.59 26.37 16.10
CA GLU A 907 -1.61 25.36 15.66
C GLU A 907 -0.17 25.86 15.70
N ARG A 908 0.05 27.17 15.49
CA ARG A 908 1.37 27.82 15.55
C ARG A 908 1.72 28.41 16.92
N GLY A 909 0.83 28.31 17.91
CA GLY A 909 1.13 28.57 19.32
C GLY A 909 0.88 29.99 19.82
N ALA A 910 -0.06 30.75 19.25
CA ALA A 910 -0.60 31.95 19.91
C ALA A 910 -1.51 31.56 21.10
N ASP A 911 -1.45 32.29 22.21
CA ASP A 911 -2.22 31.97 23.42
C ASP A 911 -3.62 32.60 23.44
N ALA A 912 -3.77 33.76 22.78
CA ALA A 912 -5.07 34.38 22.51
C ALA A 912 -5.04 35.20 21.21
N TYR A 913 -6.23 35.49 20.67
CA TYR A 913 -6.40 36.34 19.50
C TYR A 913 -7.46 37.41 19.79
N LEU A 914 -7.27 38.61 19.25
CA LEU A 914 -8.21 39.72 19.40
C LEU A 914 -8.48 40.36 18.03
N SER A 915 -9.74 40.37 17.61
CA SER A 915 -10.11 40.86 16.28
C SER A 915 -10.21 42.38 16.25
N LYS A 916 -9.54 43.03 15.30
CA LYS A 916 -9.72 44.47 15.00
C LYS A 916 -11.04 44.67 14.22
N PRO A 917 -11.92 45.62 14.61
CA PRO A 917 -11.82 46.51 15.77
C PRO A 917 -12.18 45.82 17.10
N PHE A 918 -11.42 46.13 18.15
CA PHE A 918 -11.60 45.60 19.50
C PHE A 918 -11.91 46.70 20.51
N ASN A 919 -12.50 46.32 21.64
CA ASN A 919 -12.79 47.22 22.76
C ASN A 919 -11.71 47.14 23.86
N ASP A 920 -11.43 48.25 24.55
CA ASP A 920 -10.50 48.33 25.69
C ASP A 920 -10.71 47.20 26.71
N ARG A 921 -11.96 46.89 27.05
CA ARG A 921 -12.30 45.87 28.06
C ARG A 921 -11.90 44.47 27.62
N GLU A 922 -11.99 44.20 26.33
CA GLU A 922 -11.71 42.89 25.74
C GLU A 922 -10.20 42.62 25.77
N LEU A 923 -9.40 43.59 25.32
CA LEU A 923 -7.94 43.53 25.41
C LEU A 923 -7.47 43.32 26.85
N LEU A 924 -8.01 44.09 27.80
CA LEU A 924 -7.62 44.00 29.21
C LEU A 924 -8.01 42.67 29.86
N ALA A 925 -9.13 42.08 29.46
CA ALA A 925 -9.56 40.78 29.97
C ALA A 925 -8.58 39.67 29.54
N GLU A 926 -8.18 39.64 28.27
CA GLU A 926 -7.25 38.64 27.75
C GLU A 926 -5.86 38.77 28.37
N VAL A 927 -5.34 40.00 28.48
CA VAL A 927 -4.03 40.25 29.11
C VAL A 927 -4.03 39.76 30.56
N ARG A 928 -5.06 40.09 31.35
CA ARG A 928 -5.14 39.65 32.76
C ARG A 928 -5.26 38.14 32.90
N ASN A 929 -6.02 37.48 32.02
CA ASN A 929 -6.21 36.04 32.06
C ASN A 929 -4.90 35.27 31.81
N LEU A 930 -4.16 35.66 30.76
CA LEU A 930 -2.90 35.01 30.39
C LEU A 930 -1.78 35.23 31.41
N VAL A 931 -1.66 36.44 31.96
CA VAL A 931 -0.68 36.73 33.02
C VAL A 931 -0.97 35.88 34.27
N ALA A 932 -2.23 35.77 34.69
CA ALA A 932 -2.63 34.95 35.84
C ALA A 932 -2.38 33.45 35.61
N LEU A 933 -2.63 32.95 34.39
CA LEU A 933 -2.37 31.56 34.03
C LEU A 933 -0.88 31.22 34.13
N LYS A 934 0.00 32.12 33.64
CA LYS A 934 1.45 31.92 33.68
C LYS A 934 2.02 31.91 35.10
N GLU A 935 1.49 32.76 35.97
CA GLU A 935 1.88 32.79 37.38
C GLU A 935 1.53 31.46 38.08
N ASN A 936 0.36 30.88 37.77
CA ASN A 936 -0.05 29.59 38.31
C ASN A 936 0.79 28.42 37.79
N GLU A 937 1.15 28.39 36.51
CA GLU A 937 2.06 27.37 35.94
C GLU A 937 3.42 27.37 36.64
N ARG A 938 4.03 28.56 36.82
CA ARG A 938 5.31 28.70 37.54
C ARG A 938 5.21 28.14 38.96
N ARG A 939 4.08 28.36 39.64
CA ARG A 939 3.82 27.83 40.99
C ARG A 939 3.72 26.31 41.00
N VAL A 940 3.00 25.71 40.05
CA VAL A 940 2.86 24.24 39.94
C VAL A 940 4.21 23.58 39.65
N GLN A 941 5.03 24.16 38.77
CA GLN A 941 6.36 23.62 38.45
C GLN A 941 7.28 23.61 39.68
N GLN A 942 7.25 24.67 40.51
CA GLN A 942 8.00 24.73 41.77
C GLN A 942 7.55 23.64 42.76
N LEU A 943 6.24 23.38 42.84
CA LEU A 943 5.67 22.30 43.66
C LEU A 943 6.09 20.90 43.16
N ASN A 944 6.11 20.67 41.85
CA ASN A 944 6.54 19.39 41.27
C ASN A 944 8.03 19.11 41.50
N ASN A 945 8.90 20.12 41.39
CA ASN A 945 10.32 19.96 41.70
C ASN A 945 10.55 19.59 43.17
N TYR A 946 9.82 20.24 44.09
CA TYR A 946 9.87 19.94 45.53
C TYR A 946 9.37 18.52 45.87
N LEU A 947 8.30 18.06 45.20
CA LEU A 947 7.77 16.70 45.37
C LEU A 947 8.71 15.63 44.80
N THR A 948 9.34 15.88 43.65
CA THR A 948 10.26 14.94 43.00
C THR A 948 11.52 14.73 43.84
N GLU A 949 12.09 15.80 44.38
CA GLU A 949 13.29 15.71 45.23
C GLU A 949 12.99 15.01 46.57
N SER A 950 11.81 15.21 47.15
CA SER A 950 11.42 14.61 48.44
C SER A 950 11.06 13.12 48.34
N VAL A 951 10.47 12.67 47.22
CA VAL A 951 10.11 11.26 46.99
C VAL A 951 11.33 10.41 46.62
N LEU A 952 12.22 10.91 45.75
CA LEU A 952 13.36 10.13 45.25
C LEU A 952 14.46 9.87 46.30
N ARG A 953 14.63 10.78 47.28
CA ARG A 953 15.55 10.58 48.42
C ARG A 953 15.25 9.33 49.26
N ARG A 954 14.03 8.79 49.18
CA ARG A 954 13.63 7.61 49.95
C ARG A 954 14.17 6.30 49.39
N PHE A 955 14.54 6.27 48.12
CA PHE A 955 14.86 5.03 47.40
C PHE A 955 16.22 5.06 46.70
N LEU A 956 16.77 6.24 46.40
CA LEU A 956 18.00 6.39 45.60
C LEU A 956 19.12 7.09 46.38
N PRO A 957 20.41 6.77 46.08
CA PRO A 957 21.54 7.48 46.65
C PRO A 957 21.51 9.00 46.37
N PRO A 958 22.05 9.84 47.28
CA PRO A 958 21.99 11.31 47.14
C PRO A 958 22.56 11.87 45.83
N ALA A 959 23.55 11.19 45.24
CA ALA A 959 24.13 11.57 43.95
C ALA A 959 23.13 11.43 42.79
N MET A 960 22.35 10.34 42.77
CA MET A 960 21.35 10.08 41.72
C MET A 960 20.13 10.98 41.84
N VAL A 961 19.71 11.33 43.07
CA VAL A 961 18.61 12.27 43.27
C VAL A 961 18.94 13.66 42.72
N LYS A 962 20.18 14.12 42.91
CA LYS A 962 20.63 15.41 42.35
C LYS A 962 20.67 15.38 40.82
N ALA A 963 21.17 14.29 40.23
CA ALA A 963 21.17 14.12 38.78
C ALA A 963 19.75 14.03 38.19
N ALA A 964 18.81 13.35 38.87
CA ALA A 964 17.40 13.28 38.47
C ALA A 964 16.68 14.64 38.62
N ALA A 965 16.93 15.38 39.71
CA ALA A 965 16.35 16.72 39.91
C ALA A 965 16.89 17.77 38.93
N ALA A 966 18.13 17.58 38.43
CA ALA A 966 18.73 18.40 37.37
C ALA A 966 18.27 18.01 35.95
N GLY A 967 17.49 16.93 35.80
CA GLY A 967 17.06 16.42 34.49
C GLY A 967 18.14 15.66 33.71
N GLU A 968 19.31 15.40 34.32
CA GLU A 968 20.46 14.73 33.70
C GLU A 968 20.32 13.19 33.72
N LEU A 969 19.46 12.66 34.59
CA LEU A 969 19.25 11.23 34.76
C LEU A 969 17.82 10.84 34.36
N ALA A 970 17.67 10.25 33.17
CA ALA A 970 16.42 9.60 32.76
C ALA A 970 16.37 8.20 33.38
N LEU A 971 15.59 8.05 34.46
CA LEU A 971 15.30 6.74 35.04
C LEU A 971 14.24 6.06 34.18
N ASP A 972 14.62 5.07 33.37
CA ASP A 972 13.65 4.16 32.76
C ASP A 972 13.14 3.20 33.83
N LEU A 973 11.94 3.49 34.32
CA LEU A 973 11.32 2.80 35.44
C LEU A 973 10.37 1.68 34.97
N ARG A 974 10.40 1.28 33.70
CA ARG A 974 9.57 0.20 33.17
C ARG A 974 10.05 -1.17 33.67
N PRO A 975 9.14 -2.13 33.92
CA PRO A 975 9.52 -3.50 34.28
C PRO A 975 10.33 -4.19 33.18
N GLU A 976 11.58 -4.55 33.48
CA GLU A 976 12.41 -5.31 32.56
C GLU A 976 13.29 -6.36 33.26
N PRO A 977 13.60 -7.49 32.59
CA PRO A 977 14.48 -8.52 33.15
C PRO A 977 15.91 -7.99 33.27
N ARG A 978 16.46 -7.96 34.48
CA ARG A 978 17.85 -7.59 34.75
C ARG A 978 18.55 -8.63 35.61
N LEU A 979 19.83 -8.84 35.34
CA LEU A 979 20.71 -9.57 36.23
C LEU A 979 21.08 -8.67 37.40
N ILE A 980 20.62 -9.04 38.59
CA ILE A 980 20.85 -8.26 39.81
C ILE A 980 21.36 -9.15 40.93
N THR A 981 22.09 -8.55 41.87
CA THR A 981 22.41 -9.18 43.16
C THR A 981 21.45 -8.64 44.21
N ILE A 982 20.76 -9.54 44.89
CA ILE A 982 19.76 -9.23 45.91
C ILE A 982 20.33 -9.59 47.27
N LEU A 983 20.28 -8.62 48.18
CA LEU A 983 20.60 -8.79 49.59
C LEU A 983 19.28 -8.74 50.38
N PHE A 984 19.02 -9.78 51.16
CA PHE A 984 17.89 -9.82 52.07
C PHE A 984 18.41 -10.03 53.49
N SER A 985 18.01 -9.17 54.43
CA SER A 985 18.42 -9.29 55.82
C SER A 985 17.27 -9.13 56.79
N ASP A 986 17.32 -9.82 57.93
CA ASP A 986 16.43 -9.60 59.07
C ASP A 986 17.19 -9.50 60.40
N ILE A 987 16.47 -9.15 61.47
CA ILE A 987 16.99 -9.12 62.83
C ILE A 987 16.30 -10.15 63.74
N VAL A 988 17.07 -11.09 64.25
CA VAL A 988 16.60 -12.12 65.16
C VAL A 988 16.60 -11.61 66.60
N GLY A 989 15.47 -11.77 67.29
CA GLY A 989 15.30 -11.35 68.69
C GLY A 989 14.63 -9.99 68.87
N PHE A 990 14.41 -9.24 67.77
CA PHE A 990 13.76 -7.93 67.83
C PHE A 990 12.34 -8.01 68.40
N THR A 991 11.54 -9.00 68.04
CA THR A 991 10.17 -9.19 68.57
C THR A 991 10.15 -9.41 70.08
N GLN A 992 11.12 -10.15 70.63
CA GLN A 992 11.23 -10.34 72.08
C GLN A 992 11.60 -9.03 72.77
N MET A 993 12.52 -8.26 72.19
CA MET A 993 12.86 -6.92 72.66
C MET A 993 11.66 -5.96 72.59
N ALA A 994 10.93 -5.96 71.48
CA ALA A 994 9.77 -5.10 71.26
C ALA A 994 8.64 -5.37 72.26
N ASN A 995 8.39 -6.64 72.63
CA ASN A 995 7.37 -7.01 73.62
C ASN A 995 7.67 -6.49 75.03
N THR A 996 8.93 -6.20 75.35
CA THR A 996 9.34 -5.65 76.65
C THR A 996 9.33 -4.11 76.69
N LEU A 997 9.17 -3.45 75.53
CA LEU A 997 9.28 -2.01 75.37
C LEU A 997 7.92 -1.38 75.01
N ARG A 998 7.73 -0.10 75.38
CA ARG A 998 6.53 0.65 74.96
C ARG A 998 6.60 1.00 73.47
N SER A 999 5.45 1.05 72.78
CA SER A 999 5.32 1.23 71.32
C SER A 999 6.12 2.40 70.72
N ARG A 1000 6.24 3.54 71.41
CA ARG A 1000 7.04 4.68 70.95
C ARG A 1000 8.54 4.38 70.89
N ARG A 1001 9.06 3.66 71.90
CA ARG A 1001 10.48 3.33 72.00
C ARG A 1001 10.88 2.19 71.05
N VAL A 1002 9.94 1.31 70.72
CA VAL A 1002 10.12 0.30 69.65
C VAL A 1002 10.31 0.98 68.30
N ALA A 1003 9.50 2.00 68.00
CA ALA A 1003 9.62 2.76 66.75
C ALA A 1003 10.95 3.55 66.66
N GLU A 1004 11.39 4.15 67.76
CA GLU A 1004 12.69 4.84 67.83
C GLU A 1004 13.86 3.89 67.53
N LEU A 1005 13.90 2.72 68.16
CA LEU A 1005 14.97 1.73 67.94
C LEU A 1005 14.91 1.10 66.55
N LEU A 1006 13.71 0.83 66.03
CA LEU A 1006 13.56 0.34 64.66
C LEU A 1006 14.07 1.38 63.67
N ASN A 1007 13.76 2.66 63.87
CA ASN A 1007 14.25 3.74 63.01
C ASN A 1007 15.77 3.90 63.09
N GLU A 1008 16.39 3.78 64.28
CA GLU A 1008 17.85 3.78 64.42
C GLU A 1008 18.49 2.62 63.64
N TYR A 1009 17.93 1.42 63.76
CA TYR A 1009 18.37 0.24 63.01
C TYR A 1009 18.24 0.45 61.50
N LEU A 1010 17.04 0.81 61.02
CA LEU A 1010 16.77 0.99 59.60
C LEU A 1010 17.63 2.12 59.02
N ALA A 1011 17.87 3.21 59.76
CA ALA A 1011 18.76 4.29 59.34
C ALA A 1011 20.21 3.81 59.19
N ALA A 1012 20.73 3.04 60.14
CA ALA A 1012 22.08 2.49 60.07
C ALA A 1012 22.24 1.48 58.92
N MET A 1013 21.25 0.60 58.71
CA MET A 1013 21.25 -0.36 57.61
C MET A 1013 21.17 0.33 56.25
N THR A 1014 20.28 1.31 56.10
CA THR A 1014 20.12 2.10 54.88
C THR A 1014 21.42 2.81 54.52
N LYS A 1015 22.08 3.40 55.52
CA LYS A 1015 23.37 4.05 55.32
C LYS A 1015 24.44 3.05 54.84
N ALA A 1016 24.56 1.88 55.47
CA ALA A 1016 25.50 0.84 55.06
C ALA A 1016 25.26 0.37 53.61
N ILE A 1017 23.99 0.26 53.20
CA ILE A 1017 23.61 -0.14 51.84
C ILE A 1017 23.97 0.96 50.83
N PHE A 1018 23.63 2.22 51.12
CA PHE A 1018 23.94 3.36 50.24
C PHE A 1018 25.44 3.64 50.13
N ASP A 1019 26.19 3.56 51.24
CA ASP A 1019 27.65 3.75 51.26
C ASP A 1019 28.36 2.65 50.44
N SER A 1020 27.74 1.47 50.32
CA SER A 1020 28.19 0.36 49.47
C SER A 1020 27.65 0.41 48.04
N GLY A 1021 26.90 1.47 47.67
CA GLY A 1021 26.36 1.66 46.32
C GLY A 1021 25.19 0.74 45.96
N GLY A 1022 24.41 0.30 46.95
CA GLY A 1022 23.17 -0.45 46.77
C GLY A 1022 21.93 0.44 46.79
N THR A 1023 20.82 -0.08 46.28
CA THR A 1023 19.50 0.58 46.29
C THR A 1023 18.59 -0.13 47.30
N VAL A 1024 17.95 0.60 48.21
CA VAL A 1024 16.97 0.00 49.14
C VAL A 1024 15.63 -0.11 48.43
N ASP A 1025 15.13 -1.34 48.27
CA ASP A 1025 13.87 -1.62 47.60
C ASP A 1025 12.68 -1.38 48.53
N LYS A 1026 12.63 -2.12 49.64
CA LYS A 1026 11.61 -1.95 50.68
C LYS A 1026 12.02 -2.50 52.03
N PHE A 1027 11.33 -2.00 53.06
CA PHE A 1027 11.33 -2.55 54.41
C PHE A 1027 10.11 -3.43 54.60
N VAL A 1028 10.30 -4.65 55.12
CA VAL A 1028 9.20 -5.58 55.44
C VAL A 1028 9.29 -5.90 56.93
N GLY A 1029 8.61 -5.09 57.75
CA GLY A 1029 8.73 -5.18 59.21
C GLY A 1029 10.14 -4.78 59.67
N ASP A 1030 10.89 -5.75 60.16
CA ASP A 1030 12.28 -5.63 60.60
C ASP A 1030 13.30 -6.14 59.56
N ALA A 1031 12.81 -6.57 58.40
CA ALA A 1031 13.64 -7.01 57.28
C ALA A 1031 13.92 -5.88 56.27
N VAL A 1032 15.10 -5.95 55.65
CA VAL A 1032 15.57 -5.01 54.63
C VAL A 1032 15.89 -5.79 53.35
N MET A 1033 15.35 -5.33 52.22
CA MET A 1033 15.71 -5.81 50.90
C MET A 1033 16.48 -4.72 50.13
N ALA A 1034 17.65 -5.08 49.61
CA ALA A 1034 18.48 -4.21 48.81
C ALA A 1034 18.85 -4.86 47.47
N LEU A 1035 18.96 -4.03 46.44
CA LEU A 1035 19.29 -4.43 45.08
C LEU A 1035 20.63 -3.80 44.68
N PHE A 1036 21.44 -4.57 43.96
CA PHE A 1036 22.69 -4.13 43.35
C PHE A 1036 22.65 -4.46 41.86
N GLY A 1037 22.95 -3.47 41.01
CA GLY A 1037 22.78 -3.59 39.55
C GLY A 1037 21.44 -3.04 39.01
N ALA A 1038 20.66 -2.36 39.86
CA ALA A 1038 19.51 -1.57 39.45
C ALA A 1038 19.23 -0.39 40.42
N PRO A 1039 18.79 0.78 39.94
CA PRO A 1039 18.53 1.14 38.53
C PRO A 1039 19.80 1.38 37.70
N GLU A 1040 20.97 1.52 38.33
CA GLU A 1040 22.27 1.63 37.66
C GLU A 1040 22.79 0.27 37.19
N GLU A 1041 23.25 0.17 35.94
CA GLU A 1041 23.86 -1.04 35.42
C GLU A 1041 25.28 -1.23 35.98
N LEU A 1042 25.50 -2.36 36.65
CA LEU A 1042 26.79 -2.74 37.22
C LEU A 1042 27.19 -4.12 36.69
N SER A 1043 28.49 -4.37 36.55
CA SER A 1043 28.98 -5.70 36.16
C SER A 1043 28.65 -6.76 37.23
N PRO A 1044 28.43 -8.04 36.87
CA PRO A 1044 28.02 -9.07 37.83
C PRO A 1044 28.97 -9.22 39.03
N ASN A 1045 30.27 -9.11 38.79
CA ASN A 1045 31.31 -9.16 39.84
C ASN A 1045 31.20 -7.94 40.77
N GLU A 1046 31.03 -6.74 40.22
CA GLU A 1046 30.91 -5.52 41.02
C GLU A 1046 29.62 -5.50 41.85
N GLN A 1047 28.50 -6.01 41.30
CA GLN A 1047 27.26 -6.20 42.06
C GLN A 1047 27.48 -7.11 43.28
N VAL A 1048 28.11 -8.27 43.09
CA VAL A 1048 28.42 -9.22 44.18
C VAL A 1048 29.36 -8.59 45.21
N ARG A 1049 30.43 -7.93 44.76
CA ARG A 1049 31.39 -7.25 45.64
C ARG A 1049 30.71 -6.21 46.53
N ARG A 1050 29.85 -5.35 45.93
CA ARG A 1050 29.10 -4.32 46.66
C ARG A 1050 28.08 -4.90 47.62
N ALA A 1051 27.35 -5.96 47.22
CA ALA A 1051 26.42 -6.64 48.11
C ALA A 1051 27.12 -7.30 49.31
N VAL A 1052 28.26 -7.96 49.07
CA VAL A 1052 29.10 -8.55 50.14
C VAL A 1052 29.65 -7.47 51.07
N ALA A 1053 30.11 -6.34 50.53
CA ALA A 1053 30.58 -5.20 51.31
C ALA A 1053 29.44 -4.62 52.17
N ALA A 1054 28.25 -4.44 51.61
CA ALA A 1054 27.07 -3.97 52.32
C ALA A 1054 26.70 -4.90 53.48
N ALA A 1055 26.66 -6.22 53.25
CA ALA A 1055 26.35 -7.19 54.30
C ALA A 1055 27.36 -7.14 55.47
N LYS A 1056 28.65 -6.95 55.17
CA LYS A 1056 29.70 -6.78 56.18
C LYS A 1056 29.52 -5.48 56.97
N GLN A 1057 29.27 -4.37 56.28
CA GLN A 1057 29.02 -3.09 56.93
C GLN A 1057 27.75 -3.11 57.78
N MET A 1058 26.68 -3.76 57.32
CA MET A 1058 25.44 -3.95 58.09
C MET A 1058 25.69 -4.77 59.36
N LEU A 1059 26.47 -5.85 59.29
CA LEU A 1059 26.84 -6.65 60.47
C LEU A 1059 27.65 -5.83 61.48
N LEU A 1060 28.62 -5.03 61.02
CA LEU A 1060 29.41 -4.13 61.87
C LEU A 1060 28.55 -3.04 62.51
N ALA A 1061 27.70 -2.38 61.72
CA ALA A 1061 26.78 -1.35 62.19
C ALA A 1061 25.81 -1.91 63.25
N LEU A 1062 25.32 -3.14 63.07
CA LEU A 1062 24.48 -3.79 64.09
C LEU A 1062 25.25 -4.09 65.38
N LYS A 1063 26.54 -4.45 65.28
CA LYS A 1063 27.39 -4.67 66.46
C LYS A 1063 27.58 -3.39 67.25
N GLU A 1064 27.80 -2.26 66.57
CA GLU A 1064 27.90 -0.93 67.19
C GLU A 1064 26.57 -0.50 67.82
N LEU A 1065 25.44 -0.70 67.13
CA LEU A 1065 24.11 -0.43 67.66
C LEU A 1065 23.81 -1.24 68.91
N ASN A 1066 24.08 -2.55 68.89
CA ASN A 1066 23.92 -3.41 70.06
C ASN A 1066 24.78 -2.93 71.25
N GLN A 1067 26.02 -2.49 71.02
CA GLN A 1067 26.85 -1.90 72.08
C GLN A 1067 26.25 -0.61 72.64
N SER A 1068 25.70 0.25 71.77
CA SER A 1068 24.99 1.47 72.18
C SER A 1068 23.76 1.14 73.02
N TRP A 1069 22.92 0.20 72.57
CA TRP A 1069 21.72 -0.23 73.27
C TRP A 1069 22.02 -0.90 74.61
N ILE A 1070 23.14 -1.64 74.71
CA ILE A 1070 23.63 -2.19 75.97
C ILE A 1070 24.03 -1.05 76.93
N LYS A 1071 24.78 -0.04 76.46
CA LYS A 1071 25.14 1.13 77.30
C LYS A 1071 23.92 1.92 77.77
N GLN A 1072 22.86 1.95 76.96
CA GLN A 1072 21.59 2.61 77.29
C GLN A 1072 20.70 1.75 78.22
N GLY A 1073 21.13 0.55 78.60
CA GLY A 1073 20.37 -0.37 79.47
C GLY A 1073 19.15 -0.99 78.80
N ILE A 1074 19.08 -1.00 77.47
CA ILE A 1074 17.93 -1.54 76.71
C ILE A 1074 18.07 -3.06 76.53
N VAL A 1075 19.31 -3.52 76.39
CA VAL A 1075 19.70 -4.92 76.13
C VAL A 1075 20.77 -5.33 77.14
N GLY A 1076 20.79 -6.58 77.61
CA GLY A 1076 21.79 -7.07 78.57
C GLY A 1076 21.23 -7.31 79.97
N GLU A 1077 21.59 -6.49 80.96
CA GLU A 1077 21.30 -6.72 82.40
C GLU A 1077 19.80 -6.85 82.75
N ASN A 1078 18.90 -6.44 81.84
CA ASN A 1078 17.44 -6.56 81.97
C ASN A 1078 16.85 -7.89 81.45
N GLY A 1079 17.69 -8.88 81.08
CA GLY A 1079 17.27 -10.21 80.61
C GLY A 1079 16.88 -10.28 79.13
N VAL A 1080 17.00 -9.19 78.38
CA VAL A 1080 16.77 -9.13 76.92
C VAL A 1080 18.10 -9.34 76.18
N ALA A 1081 18.17 -10.39 75.37
CA ALA A 1081 19.36 -10.72 74.59
C ALA A 1081 19.59 -9.73 73.43
N PRO A 1082 20.85 -9.45 73.04
CA PRO A 1082 21.15 -8.64 71.86
C PRO A 1082 20.52 -9.20 70.59
N VAL A 1083 20.08 -8.29 69.72
CA VAL A 1083 19.54 -8.69 68.42
C VAL A 1083 20.67 -9.22 67.53
N ARG A 1084 20.34 -10.18 66.69
CA ARG A 1084 21.30 -10.89 65.84
C ARG A 1084 20.95 -10.70 64.38
N PHE A 1085 21.96 -10.63 63.52
CA PHE A 1085 21.80 -10.39 62.09
C PHE A 1085 21.63 -11.70 61.32
N ARG A 1086 20.69 -11.80 60.38
CA ARG A 1086 20.78 -12.82 59.33
C ARG A 1086 20.73 -12.15 57.98
N CYS A 1087 21.55 -12.65 57.06
CA CYS A 1087 21.57 -12.16 55.70
C CYS A 1087 21.70 -13.30 54.70
N GLY A 1088 20.95 -13.19 53.61
CA GLY A 1088 20.99 -14.04 52.44
C GLY A 1088 21.35 -13.20 51.22
N ILE A 1089 22.33 -13.65 50.43
CA ILE A 1089 22.70 -12.99 49.18
C ILE A 1089 22.58 -13.98 48.02
N HIS A 1090 21.89 -13.58 46.97
CA HIS A 1090 21.76 -14.34 45.73
C HIS A 1090 21.88 -13.42 44.52
N GLN A 1091 22.52 -13.91 43.46
CA GLN A 1091 22.58 -13.24 42.16
C GLN A 1091 21.82 -14.07 41.14
N GLY A 1092 20.98 -13.40 40.36
CA GLY A 1092 20.23 -14.02 39.29
C GLY A 1092 19.34 -13.02 38.57
N THR A 1093 18.58 -13.49 37.58
CA THR A 1093 17.73 -12.61 36.78
C THR A 1093 16.40 -12.37 37.49
N ALA A 1094 16.04 -11.11 37.67
CA ALA A 1094 14.74 -10.68 38.18
C ALA A 1094 14.19 -9.55 37.31
N VAL A 1095 12.86 -9.42 37.24
CA VAL A 1095 12.24 -8.28 36.56
C VAL A 1095 12.23 -7.10 37.53
N VAL A 1096 12.88 -6.01 37.17
CA VAL A 1096 13.01 -4.80 38.00
C VAL A 1096 12.31 -3.64 37.30
N GLY A 1097 11.53 -2.86 38.04
CA GLY A 1097 10.81 -1.69 37.51
C GLY A 1097 9.65 -1.28 38.42
N MET A 1098 8.81 -0.36 37.95
CA MET A 1098 7.60 0.05 38.66
C MET A 1098 6.49 -0.97 38.47
N PHE A 1099 6.03 -1.56 39.57
CA PHE A 1099 4.91 -2.48 39.59
C PHE A 1099 3.75 -1.89 40.39
N GLY A 1100 2.54 -1.92 39.84
CA GLY A 1100 1.32 -1.43 40.50
C GLY A 1100 0.34 -0.72 39.57
N GLY A 1101 -0.73 -0.17 40.14
CA GLY A 1101 -1.77 0.59 39.41
C GLY A 1101 -1.60 2.10 39.57
N VAL A 1102 -2.48 2.88 38.93
CA VAL A 1102 -2.40 4.36 38.91
C VAL A 1102 -2.43 4.98 40.31
N GLU A 1103 -3.13 4.36 41.26
CA GLU A 1103 -3.24 4.84 42.65
C GLU A 1103 -2.05 4.45 43.54
N ARG A 1104 -1.29 3.41 43.16
CA ARG A 1104 -0.13 2.93 43.91
C ARG A 1104 0.79 2.08 43.04
N SER A 1105 2.00 2.56 42.82
CA SER A 1105 3.07 1.87 42.10
C SER A 1105 4.36 1.96 42.89
N ASP A 1106 5.05 0.83 43.08
CA ASP A 1106 6.31 0.74 43.81
C ASP A 1106 7.42 0.24 42.86
N TYR A 1107 8.58 0.89 42.86
CA TYR A 1107 9.76 0.37 42.15
C TYR A 1107 10.26 -0.84 42.92
N THR A 1108 10.24 -2.03 42.30
CA THR A 1108 10.68 -3.23 42.99
C THR A 1108 11.24 -4.30 42.06
N ALA A 1109 11.90 -5.31 42.62
CA ALA A 1109 12.30 -6.52 41.89
C ALA A 1109 11.32 -7.69 42.14
N ILE A 1110 10.92 -8.38 41.07
CA ILE A 1110 10.06 -9.57 41.11
C ILE A 1110 10.72 -10.70 40.31
N GLY A 1111 10.83 -11.88 40.91
CA GLY A 1111 11.29 -13.08 40.21
C GLY A 1111 11.79 -14.19 41.14
N PRO A 1112 12.14 -15.36 40.58
CA PRO A 1112 12.66 -16.49 41.35
C PRO A 1112 13.88 -16.14 42.20
N SER A 1113 14.77 -15.27 41.69
CA SER A 1113 15.96 -14.82 42.41
C SER A 1113 15.65 -14.08 43.72
N VAL A 1114 14.56 -13.30 43.77
CA VAL A 1114 14.12 -12.62 45.00
C VAL A 1114 13.69 -13.64 46.05
N ASN A 1115 12.94 -14.66 45.63
CA ASN A 1115 12.50 -15.74 46.51
C ASN A 1115 13.68 -16.55 47.04
N ILE A 1116 14.68 -16.85 46.20
CA ILE A 1116 15.90 -17.56 46.63
C ILE A 1116 16.66 -16.74 47.68
N ALA A 1117 16.86 -15.43 47.46
CA ALA A 1117 17.55 -14.56 48.42
C ALA A 1117 16.87 -14.53 49.80
N ALA A 1118 15.53 -14.40 49.82
CA ALA A 1118 14.75 -14.41 51.05
C ALA A 1118 14.83 -15.77 51.78
N ARG A 1119 14.77 -16.89 51.04
CA ARG A 1119 14.87 -18.23 51.62
C ARG A 1119 16.27 -18.56 52.15
N LEU A 1120 17.31 -18.04 51.49
CA LEU A 1120 18.68 -18.12 52.00
C LEU A 1120 18.76 -17.44 53.37
N GLN A 1121 18.25 -16.20 53.47
CA GLN A 1121 18.22 -15.46 54.74
C GLN A 1121 17.49 -16.23 55.86
N GLU A 1122 16.33 -16.83 55.57
CA GLU A 1122 15.58 -17.62 56.55
C GLU A 1122 16.37 -18.82 57.07
N ALA A 1123 17.16 -19.47 56.19
CA ALA A 1123 17.99 -20.62 56.50
C ALA A 1123 19.35 -20.27 57.14
N THR A 1124 19.73 -19.00 57.15
CA THR A 1124 20.99 -18.50 57.72
C THR A 1124 21.01 -18.61 59.25
N GLU A 1125 22.14 -19.03 59.81
CA GLU A 1125 22.34 -19.04 61.26
C GLU A 1125 22.50 -17.60 61.80
N PRO A 1126 22.02 -17.28 63.02
CA PRO A 1126 22.16 -15.93 63.57
C PRO A 1126 23.61 -15.43 63.61
N ASN A 1127 23.82 -14.17 63.22
CA ASN A 1127 25.10 -13.48 63.01
C ASN A 1127 25.97 -14.01 61.86
N THR A 1128 25.39 -14.71 60.89
CA THR A 1128 26.11 -15.15 59.69
C THR A 1128 25.48 -14.60 58.41
N VAL A 1129 26.22 -14.69 57.31
CA VAL A 1129 25.78 -14.34 55.96
C VAL A 1129 25.87 -15.59 55.10
N LEU A 1130 24.75 -16.00 54.53
CA LEU A 1130 24.66 -17.16 53.64
C LEU A 1130 24.55 -16.69 52.19
N ILE A 1131 25.35 -17.27 51.30
CA ILE A 1131 25.38 -16.91 49.89
C ILE A 1131 25.11 -18.14 49.02
N SER A 1132 24.46 -17.94 47.87
CA SER A 1132 24.29 -19.00 46.86
C SER A 1132 25.58 -19.27 46.06
N ALA A 1133 25.66 -20.42 45.38
CA ALA A 1133 26.75 -20.73 44.44
C ALA A 1133 27.00 -19.62 43.40
N ALA A 1134 25.95 -19.05 42.81
CA ALA A 1134 26.05 -17.96 41.85
C ALA A 1134 26.76 -16.71 42.41
N VAL A 1135 26.76 -16.51 43.74
CA VAL A 1135 27.50 -15.43 44.40
C VAL A 1135 28.89 -15.91 44.80
N ALA A 1136 29.02 -17.15 45.25
CA ALA A 1136 30.29 -17.76 45.63
C ALA A 1136 31.31 -17.82 44.48
N ASP A 1137 30.84 -17.98 43.23
CA ASP A 1137 31.68 -17.97 42.02
C ASP A 1137 32.48 -16.66 41.85
N TYR A 1138 32.04 -15.56 42.47
CA TYR A 1138 32.67 -14.24 42.41
C TYR A 1138 33.36 -13.83 43.72
N VAL A 1139 33.40 -14.70 44.73
CA VAL A 1139 34.05 -14.46 46.03
C VAL A 1139 35.30 -15.33 46.14
N GLU A 1140 36.37 -14.80 46.73
CA GLU A 1140 37.63 -15.53 46.94
C GLU A 1140 37.41 -16.79 47.81
N GLU A 1141 37.99 -17.94 47.41
CA GLU A 1141 37.75 -19.25 48.03
C GLU A 1141 38.10 -19.31 49.53
N ASP A 1142 39.04 -18.49 49.99
CA ASP A 1142 39.45 -18.37 51.40
C ASP A 1142 38.41 -17.64 52.28
N ARG A 1143 37.43 -16.98 51.66
CA ARG A 1143 36.38 -16.20 52.33
C ARG A 1143 35.03 -16.91 52.37
N ILE A 1144 34.93 -18.13 51.82
CA ILE A 1144 33.69 -18.90 51.77
C ILE A 1144 33.89 -20.31 52.32
N ILE A 1145 32.94 -20.77 53.14
CA ILE A 1145 32.93 -22.12 53.69
C ILE A 1145 31.70 -22.85 53.15
N LYS A 1146 31.91 -23.97 52.46
CA LYS A 1146 30.80 -24.79 51.93
C LYS A 1146 29.90 -25.24 53.08
N TYR A 1147 28.61 -24.93 53.00
CA TYR A 1147 27.65 -25.20 54.06
C TYR A 1147 26.81 -26.45 53.74
N LYS A 1148 25.61 -26.28 53.17
CA LYS A 1148 24.71 -27.39 52.82
C LYS A 1148 24.04 -27.14 51.46
N SER A 1149 23.60 -28.20 50.80
CA SER A 1149 22.66 -28.09 49.68
C SER A 1149 21.24 -28.06 50.24
N LEU A 1150 20.48 -27.00 49.96
CA LEU A 1150 19.13 -26.79 50.51
C LEU A 1150 18.09 -26.89 49.40
N GLN A 1151 17.03 -27.66 49.64
CA GLN A 1151 15.81 -27.60 48.83
C GLN A 1151 14.79 -26.69 49.51
N PHE A 1152 14.43 -25.62 48.82
CA PHE A 1152 13.46 -24.64 49.32
C PHE A 1152 12.08 -24.95 48.74
N LYS A 1153 11.03 -24.81 49.57
CA LYS A 1153 9.64 -25.01 49.14
C LYS A 1153 9.28 -23.99 48.05
N GLY A 1154 8.93 -24.46 46.85
CA GLY A 1154 8.56 -23.63 45.70
C GLY A 1154 9.72 -23.22 44.79
N ILE A 1155 10.90 -23.83 44.95
CA ILE A 1155 12.04 -23.72 44.03
C ILE A 1155 12.40 -25.14 43.59
N ASP A 1156 12.35 -25.42 42.29
CA ASP A 1156 12.53 -26.77 41.75
C ASP A 1156 13.99 -27.27 41.79
N GLU A 1157 14.93 -26.36 42.01
CA GLU A 1157 16.37 -26.62 42.03
C GLU A 1157 16.94 -26.69 43.45
N THR A 1158 17.93 -27.57 43.63
CA THR A 1158 18.68 -27.63 44.89
C THR A 1158 19.72 -26.51 44.89
N VAL A 1159 19.61 -25.54 45.79
CA VAL A 1159 20.54 -24.42 45.88
C VAL A 1159 21.75 -24.83 46.73
N LEU A 1160 22.95 -24.75 46.16
CA LEU A 1160 24.18 -25.00 46.88
C LEU A 1160 24.60 -23.70 47.61
N THR A 1161 24.86 -23.80 48.92
CA THR A 1161 25.06 -22.64 49.79
C THR A 1161 26.43 -22.61 50.45
N PHE A 1162 26.93 -21.40 50.70
CA PHE A 1162 28.21 -21.14 51.33
C PHE A 1162 28.03 -20.10 52.45
N LEU A 1163 28.72 -20.30 53.57
CA LEU A 1163 28.86 -19.29 54.61
C LEU A 1163 29.96 -18.32 54.23
N LEU A 1164 29.67 -17.03 54.28
CA LEU A 1164 30.64 -15.97 54.03
C LEU A 1164 31.38 -15.64 55.33
N ASN A 1165 32.71 -15.74 55.30
CA ASN A 1165 33.55 -15.27 56.40
C ASN A 1165 33.60 -13.73 56.40
N CYS A 1166 33.06 -13.15 57.48
CA CYS A 1166 32.93 -11.72 57.66
C CYS A 1166 33.94 -11.13 58.65
N ASP A 1167 34.83 -11.96 59.20
CA ASP A 1167 35.95 -11.54 60.06
C ASP A 1167 37.11 -10.91 59.28
#